data_AF-A0A7C3UH33-F1
#
_entry.id   AF-A0A7C3UH33-F1
#
_cell.length_a   1.000
_cell.length_b   1.000
_cell.length_c   1.000
_cell.angle_alpha   90.00
_cell.angle_beta   90.00
_cell.angle_gamma   90.00
#
_symmetry.space_group_name_H-M   'P 1'
#
loop_
_entity.id
_entity.type
_entity.pdbx_description
1 polymer ?
#
loop_
_entity_poly.entity_id
_entity_poly.type
_entity_poly.pdbx_seq_one_letter_code
_entity_poly.pdbx_strand_id
1 'polypeptide(L)'
;MENKKVNIAKYARTEYKDNTITFEWEEMRDIFTVVLSGCDLSFLSKAEIQYWQRVWPMQRVPKGAIVGAGGSGWMADDDPYNGDWKSADVNLTIKDDMAIYTFNPINAKEFPEIGDFDANFRKALKLRIVFKDKIDEKCKVKILSDSIWQETEIKIEWGDNFANKNWNGNIQVYNGELLDIVATSENIKLLSDKSFESDKDHGYIIAKIKFAYNEDINSFDKTIVTMRTSAESFSFLIDEIEAGEKIFIKDFDVLVSKAEDNIDYAKFRQDWEADHKKTVYDMIYDMPEQTYSRSWNAMPKKKKRGFMPLGCDGGRQKFGVEQNGEIFCPKNYVARIRGKDTDRILWGGDVIRYGFGFPNVEPTERHRINGYLPMIYAKWESDGISYEQTAYATLLMGDILGEPMQGDDPTVLMAKVTLTNNSDSQKDVILKLTSKCDIEESLKAKDGFIFATNYEPNRLRYYLDIKGKGAFLDDDGFAYKVSLSGRESHSTYFKIPFITLVEEEEFKALKDIDYESEFLKVKKFWEDRIAYGTQIITPNEVLNNFYKAHLTHMLITDDREVGSDRYASRVGTFPYGVFPDESVMCISDLDRRGYKKEAEARLEMFIHYQGTVGLPGTYSSVEGQYYGAGGYECAGYNKNHGWVLWGLGEHYWYYRDKDWLNRIAPSIVKACEWIIKESQSTKKFDANGNKVIEYGFLPAGSLEDVRDYYFWLATNAPTYWGFKNCAKALVDIGHPDGERLLKSAEEFGENIIRGFREARIISPVVKLRDGTYVPHFPPRLYRRGRGFGWLRETLEGAIHLIRSELIEPLSDEATWIVKDYEDNLYISDRYGYSVENFDRDWFDLGGFSMQSNLLCHTIPYLWRDEPKHFLRGYFNAFTSVFYPDICACVEHALPTLADANNVWFKPSDEAQSTYWLRLMFIYENGNELNLGMCLPREWLEDGKSVEIKNAKTYFGEMGFKIKSEINNDKISMFLNPPIRNSPDRINVRFRHPQEKPIKKVLVNGEEWQDFSAKKELIFLKNLVNPTEIVALY
;
A
#
# COMPACT_ATOMS: atom_id res chain seq x y z
N MET A 1 -36.87 26.55 -19.57
CA MET A 1 -35.56 26.22 -18.96
C MET A 1 -35.28 24.71 -18.93
N GLU A 2 -36.29 23.84 -18.78
CA GLU A 2 -36.11 22.37 -18.73
C GLU A 2 -35.37 21.73 -19.92
N ASN A 3 -35.49 22.25 -21.14
CA ASN A 3 -34.83 21.67 -22.32
C ASN A 3 -33.29 21.80 -22.34
N LYS A 4 -32.70 22.60 -21.44
CA LYS A 4 -31.24 22.75 -21.34
C LYS A 4 -30.58 21.77 -20.36
N LYS A 5 -31.32 21.18 -19.42
CA LYS A 5 -30.77 20.28 -18.39
C LYS A 5 -30.60 18.86 -18.92
N VAL A 6 -29.58 18.16 -18.44
CA VAL A 6 -29.26 16.79 -18.86
C VAL A 6 -30.22 15.79 -18.20
N ASN A 7 -30.85 14.94 -19.00
CA ASN A 7 -31.64 13.82 -18.50
C ASN A 7 -30.76 12.58 -18.32
N ILE A 8 -30.24 12.39 -17.10
CA ILE A 8 -29.33 11.29 -16.75
C ILE A 8 -30.01 9.93 -16.69
N ALA A 9 -31.35 9.86 -16.70
CA ALA A 9 -32.08 8.59 -16.76
C ALA A 9 -31.74 7.77 -18.02
N LYS A 10 -31.38 8.45 -19.13
CA LYS A 10 -30.98 7.80 -20.39
C LYS A 10 -29.68 7.01 -20.29
N TYR A 11 -28.84 7.32 -19.30
CA TYR A 11 -27.50 6.74 -19.14
C TYR A 11 -27.44 5.77 -17.95
N ALA A 12 -28.60 5.43 -17.37
CA ALA A 12 -28.71 4.44 -16.31
C ALA A 12 -29.10 3.08 -16.89
N ARG A 13 -28.65 1.99 -16.27
CA ARG A 13 -29.31 0.69 -16.41
C ARG A 13 -30.68 0.79 -15.75
N THR A 14 -31.75 0.54 -16.51
CA THR A 14 -33.12 0.59 -15.99
C THR A 14 -33.65 -0.82 -15.72
N GLU A 15 -34.21 -1.05 -14.54
CA GLU A 15 -34.92 -2.27 -14.16
C GLU A 15 -36.39 -1.94 -13.87
N TYR A 16 -37.31 -2.68 -14.50
CA TYR A 16 -38.74 -2.59 -14.26
C TYR A 16 -39.20 -3.81 -13.46
N LYS A 17 -39.85 -3.58 -12.31
CA LYS A 17 -40.61 -4.59 -11.54
C LYS A 17 -42.07 -4.16 -11.44
N ASP A 18 -42.95 -5.00 -10.92
CA ASP A 18 -44.41 -4.77 -10.96
C ASP A 18 -44.85 -3.34 -10.57
N ASN A 19 -44.27 -2.76 -9.52
CA ASN A 19 -44.59 -1.42 -9.05
C ASN A 19 -43.37 -0.49 -8.87
N THR A 20 -42.19 -0.86 -9.39
CA THR A 20 -40.98 -0.02 -9.28
C THR A 20 -40.22 0.12 -10.58
N ILE A 21 -39.72 1.34 -10.84
CA ILE A 21 -38.74 1.63 -11.90
C ILE A 21 -37.45 2.02 -11.22
N THR A 22 -36.38 1.25 -11.40
CA THR A 22 -35.06 1.50 -10.80
C THR A 22 -34.07 1.92 -11.88
N PHE A 23 -33.30 2.97 -11.59
CA PHE A 23 -32.21 3.49 -12.42
C PHE A 23 -30.92 3.30 -11.64
N GLU A 24 -29.92 2.66 -12.25
CA GLU A 24 -28.60 2.41 -11.67
C GLU A 24 -27.51 2.94 -12.61
N TRP A 25 -26.60 3.75 -12.08
CA TRP A 25 -25.46 4.32 -12.80
C TRP A 25 -24.14 3.64 -12.39
N GLU A 26 -23.13 3.71 -13.26
CA GLU A 26 -21.78 3.18 -12.97
C GLU A 26 -21.04 4.01 -11.90
N GLU A 27 -21.43 5.28 -11.73
CA GLU A 27 -20.90 6.21 -10.74
C GLU A 27 -22.00 7.13 -10.19
N MET A 28 -21.83 7.64 -8.95
CA MET A 28 -22.83 8.49 -8.30
C MET A 28 -23.21 9.72 -9.15
N ARG A 29 -24.49 10.07 -9.16
CA ARG A 29 -25.02 11.23 -9.87
C ARG A 29 -25.67 12.21 -8.91
N ASP A 30 -25.54 13.51 -9.20
CA ASP A 30 -26.29 14.56 -8.50
C ASP A 30 -27.68 14.70 -9.12
N ILE A 31 -28.70 14.33 -8.35
CA ILE A 31 -30.09 14.27 -8.80
C ILE A 31 -30.85 15.46 -8.23
N PHE A 32 -31.30 16.36 -9.11
CA PHE A 32 -32.01 17.59 -8.73
C PHE A 32 -33.51 17.50 -8.94
N THR A 33 -33.96 16.77 -9.96
CA THR A 33 -35.40 16.73 -10.31
C THR A 33 -35.76 15.40 -10.94
N VAL A 34 -36.92 14.86 -10.58
CA VAL A 34 -37.54 13.70 -11.24
C VAL A 34 -38.87 14.14 -11.86
N VAL A 35 -39.03 13.94 -13.16
CA VAL A 35 -40.24 14.30 -13.91
C VAL A 35 -40.92 13.03 -14.41
N LEU A 36 -42.17 12.83 -14.02
CA LEU A 36 -43.01 11.74 -14.48
C LEU A 36 -44.09 12.28 -15.43
N SER A 37 -44.37 11.56 -16.51
CA SER A 37 -45.36 11.96 -17.53
C SER A 37 -45.90 10.75 -18.30
N GLY A 38 -46.93 10.95 -19.14
CA GLY A 38 -47.44 9.93 -20.06
C GLY A 38 -48.47 8.95 -19.48
N CYS A 39 -48.81 9.09 -18.20
CA CYS A 39 -49.79 8.28 -17.46
C CYS A 39 -50.80 9.17 -16.73
N ASP A 40 -51.81 8.56 -16.10
CA ASP A 40 -52.78 9.29 -15.29
C ASP A 40 -52.10 10.08 -14.15
N LEU A 41 -52.46 11.35 -14.03
CA LEU A 41 -51.82 12.28 -13.09
C LEU A 41 -52.09 11.90 -11.62
N SER A 42 -53.24 11.29 -11.33
CA SER A 42 -53.58 10.83 -9.98
C SER A 42 -52.79 9.58 -9.56
N PHE A 43 -52.30 8.82 -10.54
CA PHE A 43 -51.33 7.75 -10.34
C PHE A 43 -49.91 8.32 -10.16
N LEU A 44 -49.47 9.21 -11.07
CA LEU A 44 -48.14 9.80 -11.04
C LEU A 44 -47.86 10.60 -9.77
N SER A 45 -48.82 11.40 -9.30
CA SER A 45 -48.69 12.23 -8.08
C SER A 45 -48.55 11.45 -6.77
N LYS A 46 -48.85 10.14 -6.79
CA LYS A 46 -48.71 9.24 -5.62
C LYS A 46 -47.42 8.46 -5.62
N ALA A 47 -46.54 8.67 -6.61
CA ALA A 47 -45.24 8.02 -6.67
C ALA A 47 -44.36 8.47 -5.51
N GLU A 48 -43.61 7.52 -4.94
CA GLU A 48 -42.59 7.77 -3.95
C GLU A 48 -41.21 7.69 -4.61
N ILE A 49 -40.37 8.70 -4.35
CA ILE A 49 -39.00 8.76 -4.86
C ILE A 49 -38.08 8.25 -3.77
N GLN A 50 -37.32 7.19 -4.08
CA GLN A 50 -36.33 6.62 -3.18
C GLN A 50 -34.96 6.58 -3.85
N TYR A 51 -33.90 6.80 -3.08
CA TYR A 51 -32.52 6.73 -3.56
C TYR A 51 -31.71 5.76 -2.72
N TRP A 52 -30.68 5.19 -3.33
CA TRP A 52 -29.73 4.32 -2.66
C TRP A 52 -28.73 5.15 -1.88
N GLN A 53 -28.50 4.78 -0.62
CA GLN A 53 -27.75 5.61 0.32
C GLN A 53 -26.87 4.74 1.22
N ARG A 54 -25.58 5.08 1.34
CA ARG A 54 -24.68 4.50 2.34
C ARG A 54 -23.91 5.57 3.13
N VAL A 55 -23.08 6.37 2.46
CA VAL A 55 -22.15 7.32 3.10
C VAL A 55 -22.51 8.78 2.83
N TRP A 56 -23.08 9.09 1.67
CA TRP A 56 -23.60 10.44 1.42
C TRP A 56 -24.94 10.66 2.15
N PRO A 57 -25.24 11.84 2.73
CA PRO A 57 -24.44 13.06 2.85
C PRO A 57 -23.52 13.17 4.09
N MET A 58 -23.16 12.11 4.82
CA MET A 58 -22.32 12.23 6.02
C MET A 58 -20.89 12.53 5.61
N GLN A 59 -20.46 11.92 4.51
CA GLN A 59 -19.21 12.23 3.84
C GLN A 59 -19.49 13.06 2.58
N ARG A 60 -18.80 14.20 2.45
CA ARG A 60 -19.09 15.21 1.41
C ARG A 60 -17.80 15.66 0.75
N VAL A 61 -17.82 15.75 -0.56
CA VAL A 61 -16.81 16.46 -1.35
C VAL A 61 -17.43 17.77 -1.84
N PRO A 62 -16.95 18.94 -1.40
CA PRO A 62 -17.43 20.20 -1.93
C PRO A 62 -17.21 20.28 -3.45
N LYS A 63 -18.15 20.89 -4.17
CA LYS A 63 -18.02 21.11 -5.62
C LYS A 63 -16.75 21.91 -5.91
N GLY A 64 -16.01 21.50 -6.94
CA GLY A 64 -14.77 22.17 -7.33
C GLY A 64 -13.56 21.90 -6.41
N ALA A 65 -13.72 21.19 -5.30
CA ALA A 65 -12.62 20.96 -4.37
C ALA A 65 -11.57 20.01 -4.96
N ILE A 66 -10.30 20.36 -4.77
CA ILE A 66 -9.15 19.48 -5.02
C ILE A 66 -8.94 18.68 -3.74
N VAL A 67 -9.40 17.44 -3.75
CA VAL A 67 -9.31 16.48 -2.65
C VAL A 67 -8.93 15.12 -3.19
N GLY A 68 -8.44 14.25 -2.31
CA GLY A 68 -8.01 12.91 -2.66
C GLY A 68 -6.63 12.56 -2.10
N ALA A 69 -5.80 13.56 -1.78
CA ALA A 69 -4.53 13.38 -1.10
C ALA A 69 -4.70 13.36 0.44
N GLY A 70 -3.69 12.82 1.12
CA GLY A 70 -3.62 12.69 2.57
C GLY A 70 -4.83 11.98 3.17
N GLY A 71 -5.32 12.47 4.32
CA GLY A 71 -6.46 11.91 5.03
C GLY A 71 -7.73 11.78 4.19
N SER A 72 -7.91 12.65 3.19
CA SER A 72 -9.08 12.60 2.31
C SER A 72 -9.05 11.44 1.32
N GLY A 73 -7.89 10.81 1.07
CA GLY A 73 -7.78 9.69 0.14
C GLY A 73 -8.50 8.40 0.57
N TRP A 74 -8.78 8.26 1.87
CA TRP A 74 -9.51 7.12 2.45
C TRP A 74 -11.03 7.29 2.45
N MET A 75 -11.53 8.43 2.00
CA MET A 75 -12.97 8.68 1.95
C MET A 75 -13.69 7.56 1.19
N ALA A 76 -14.66 6.93 1.86
CA ALA A 76 -15.50 5.88 1.29
C ALA A 76 -16.43 6.45 0.22
N ASP A 77 -16.90 5.60 -0.68
CA ASP A 77 -17.89 5.97 -1.68
C ASP A 77 -19.15 5.10 -1.51
N ASP A 78 -20.30 5.57 -2.00
CA ASP A 78 -21.44 4.68 -2.13
C ASP A 78 -21.09 3.58 -3.15
N ASP A 79 -21.65 2.39 -2.95
CA ASP A 79 -21.49 1.24 -3.85
C ASP A 79 -22.84 0.57 -4.11
N PRO A 80 -22.99 -0.23 -5.19
CA PRO A 80 -24.28 -0.75 -5.59
C PRO A 80 -24.80 -1.93 -4.74
N TYR A 81 -24.06 -2.36 -3.72
CA TYR A 81 -24.32 -3.57 -2.94
C TYR A 81 -24.58 -3.32 -1.45
N ASN A 82 -23.91 -2.33 -0.83
CA ASN A 82 -23.90 -2.13 0.63
C ASN A 82 -24.64 -0.88 1.13
N GLY A 83 -25.58 -0.35 0.35
CA GLY A 83 -26.44 0.74 0.80
C GLY A 83 -27.83 0.27 1.18
N ASP A 84 -28.67 1.23 1.53
CA ASP A 84 -30.09 1.03 1.82
C ASP A 84 -30.95 1.95 0.95
N TRP A 85 -32.19 1.53 0.69
CA TRP A 85 -33.16 2.39 0.02
C TRP A 85 -33.75 3.40 1.01
N LYS A 86 -33.60 4.68 0.69
CA LYS A 86 -34.09 5.78 1.52
C LYS A 86 -35.14 6.60 0.78
N SER A 87 -36.25 6.88 1.45
CA SER A 87 -37.31 7.76 0.93
C SER A 87 -36.85 9.21 0.94
N ALA A 88 -36.89 9.86 -0.21
CA ALA A 88 -36.59 11.27 -0.32
C ALA A 88 -37.75 12.14 0.17
N ASP A 89 -37.42 13.22 0.87
CA ASP A 89 -38.34 14.29 1.17
C ASP A 89 -38.43 15.24 -0.02
N VAL A 90 -39.58 15.20 -0.68
CA VAL A 90 -39.79 15.82 -1.99
C VAL A 90 -40.94 16.82 -1.97
N ASN A 91 -40.78 17.87 -2.78
CA ASN A 91 -41.88 18.75 -3.19
C ASN A 91 -42.41 18.29 -4.55
N LEU A 92 -43.71 18.08 -4.62
CA LEU A 92 -44.41 17.77 -5.86
C LEU A 92 -45.02 19.05 -6.44
N THR A 93 -44.66 19.36 -7.69
CA THR A 93 -45.34 20.36 -8.51
C THR A 93 -46.03 19.67 -9.68
N ILE A 94 -47.32 19.94 -9.85
CA ILE A 94 -48.09 19.49 -11.01
C ILE A 94 -48.08 20.59 -12.05
N LYS A 95 -47.70 20.25 -13.28
CA LYS A 95 -47.71 21.17 -14.40
C LYS A 95 -48.16 20.44 -15.66
N ASP A 96 -49.22 20.94 -16.29
CA ASP A 96 -49.85 20.30 -17.44
C ASP A 96 -50.24 18.84 -17.12
N ASP A 97 -49.68 17.86 -17.83
CA ASP A 97 -49.83 16.42 -17.63
C ASP A 97 -48.61 15.76 -16.95
N MET A 98 -47.78 16.55 -16.25
CA MET A 98 -46.53 16.11 -15.64
C MET A 98 -46.54 16.26 -14.11
N ALA A 99 -45.95 15.27 -13.43
CA ALA A 99 -45.62 15.32 -12.01
C ALA A 99 -44.12 15.58 -11.84
N ILE A 100 -43.75 16.73 -11.27
CA ILE A 100 -42.37 17.18 -11.10
C ILE A 100 -42.02 17.10 -9.62
N TYR A 101 -41.09 16.20 -9.29
CA TYR A 101 -40.54 16.01 -7.95
C TYR A 101 -39.21 16.73 -7.83
N THR A 102 -39.12 17.63 -6.86
CA THR A 102 -37.87 18.30 -6.44
C THR A 102 -37.60 17.95 -4.99
N PHE A 103 -36.37 18.09 -4.52
CA PHE A 103 -36.00 17.73 -3.16
C PHE A 103 -36.11 18.93 -2.22
N ASN A 104 -36.65 18.72 -1.02
CA ASN A 104 -36.44 19.67 0.07
C ASN A 104 -34.94 19.68 0.44
N PRO A 105 -34.45 20.76 1.07
CA PRO A 105 -33.15 20.72 1.73
C PRO A 105 -33.05 19.48 2.62
N ILE A 106 -31.87 18.86 2.69
CA ILE A 106 -31.62 17.78 3.64
C ILE A 106 -32.05 18.27 5.03
N ASN A 107 -32.84 17.46 5.70
CA ASN A 107 -33.54 17.86 6.91
C ASN A 107 -33.70 16.68 7.86
N ALA A 108 -34.22 16.96 9.05
CA ALA A 108 -34.38 15.96 10.10
C ALA A 108 -35.33 14.78 9.77
N LYS A 109 -36.15 14.89 8.72
CA LYS A 109 -37.00 13.77 8.25
C LYS A 109 -36.17 12.71 7.54
N GLU A 110 -35.15 13.11 6.79
CA GLU A 110 -34.22 12.18 6.16
C GLU A 110 -33.04 11.86 7.08
N PHE A 111 -32.42 12.88 7.69
CA PHE A 111 -31.23 12.74 8.53
C PHE A 111 -31.35 13.63 9.77
N PRO A 112 -31.94 13.11 10.87
CA PRO A 112 -32.11 13.83 12.14
C PRO A 112 -30.84 14.48 12.69
N GLU A 113 -29.69 13.87 12.41
CA GLU A 113 -28.37 14.27 12.89
C GLU A 113 -27.69 15.35 12.05
N ILE A 114 -28.23 15.67 10.86
CA ILE A 114 -27.65 16.67 9.94
C ILE A 114 -28.45 17.97 9.98
N GLY A 115 -27.83 19.02 10.51
CA GLY A 115 -28.40 20.38 10.56
C GLY A 115 -27.58 21.43 9.83
N ASP A 116 -26.51 21.04 9.13
CA ASP A 116 -25.48 21.94 8.58
C ASP A 116 -25.37 21.89 7.04
N PHE A 117 -26.33 21.24 6.35
CA PHE A 117 -26.20 20.96 4.92
C PHE A 117 -27.53 21.01 4.18
N ASP A 118 -27.91 22.20 3.72
CA ASP A 118 -29.20 22.43 3.05
C ASP A 118 -29.19 22.05 1.55
N ALA A 119 -28.73 20.84 1.22
CA ALA A 119 -28.66 20.39 -0.17
C ALA A 119 -30.05 20.06 -0.76
N ASN A 120 -30.40 20.73 -1.85
CA ASN A 120 -31.65 20.53 -2.62
C ASN A 120 -31.51 19.48 -3.74
N PHE A 121 -30.55 18.58 -3.60
CA PHE A 121 -30.30 17.46 -4.51
C PHE A 121 -29.97 16.21 -3.69
N ARG A 122 -30.03 15.04 -4.32
CA ARG A 122 -29.53 13.79 -3.73
C ARG A 122 -28.41 13.25 -4.59
N LYS A 123 -27.27 12.92 -3.99
CA LYS A 123 -26.17 12.23 -4.67
C LYS A 123 -26.32 10.73 -4.45
N ALA A 124 -26.49 9.95 -5.52
CA ALA A 124 -26.78 8.52 -5.40
C ALA A 124 -26.33 7.72 -6.63
N LEU A 125 -26.01 6.43 -6.41
CA LEU A 125 -25.76 5.44 -7.49
C LEU A 125 -27.04 4.85 -8.07
N LYS A 126 -28.11 4.79 -7.28
CA LYS A 126 -29.41 4.28 -7.74
C LYS A 126 -30.54 5.17 -7.28
N LEU A 127 -31.56 5.27 -8.12
CA LEU A 127 -32.83 5.90 -7.80
C LEU A 127 -33.96 4.95 -8.20
N ARG A 128 -34.95 4.76 -7.36
CA ARG A 128 -36.16 4.03 -7.72
C ARG A 128 -37.41 4.87 -7.49
N ILE A 129 -38.36 4.71 -8.39
CA ILE A 129 -39.70 5.30 -8.30
C ILE A 129 -40.63 4.17 -7.91
N VAL A 130 -41.32 4.32 -6.78
CA VAL A 130 -42.23 3.32 -6.23
C VAL A 130 -43.66 3.80 -6.42
N PHE A 131 -44.47 2.97 -7.06
CA PHE A 131 -45.90 3.21 -7.27
C PHE A 131 -46.73 2.33 -6.32
N LYS A 132 -47.92 2.80 -5.97
CA LYS A 132 -48.86 2.02 -5.14
C LYS A 132 -49.45 0.84 -5.90
N ASP A 133 -49.73 1.06 -7.18
CA ASP A 133 -50.31 0.09 -8.10
C ASP A 133 -49.26 -0.35 -9.14
N LYS A 134 -49.64 -1.32 -9.97
CA LYS A 134 -48.79 -1.79 -11.08
C LYS A 134 -48.42 -0.62 -12.01
N ILE A 135 -47.17 -0.57 -12.45
CA ILE A 135 -46.70 0.47 -13.38
C ILE A 135 -47.48 0.43 -14.69
N ASP A 136 -47.93 1.60 -15.13
CA ASP A 136 -48.41 1.81 -16.49
C ASP A 136 -47.21 1.97 -17.43
N GLU A 137 -47.12 1.09 -18.44
CA GLU A 137 -46.02 1.03 -19.41
C GLU A 137 -45.86 2.33 -20.22
N LYS A 138 -46.87 3.21 -20.23
CA LYS A 138 -46.79 4.52 -20.88
C LYS A 138 -45.99 5.55 -20.07
N CYS A 139 -45.61 5.23 -18.83
CA CYS A 139 -44.97 6.18 -17.92
C CYS A 139 -43.55 6.51 -18.38
N LYS A 140 -43.32 7.79 -18.64
CA LYS A 140 -42.03 8.33 -19.03
C LYS A 140 -41.39 9.02 -17.84
N VAL A 141 -40.11 8.74 -17.64
CA VAL A 141 -39.31 9.29 -16.55
C VAL A 141 -38.19 10.16 -17.13
N LYS A 142 -37.99 11.35 -16.57
CA LYS A 142 -36.77 12.13 -16.71
C LYS A 142 -36.16 12.34 -15.34
N ILE A 143 -34.85 12.17 -15.24
CA ILE A 143 -34.07 12.45 -14.03
C ILE A 143 -33.05 13.52 -14.44
N LEU A 144 -33.15 14.71 -13.86
CA LEU A 144 -32.34 15.86 -14.25
C LEU A 144 -31.23 16.11 -13.23
N SER A 145 -30.00 16.25 -13.72
CA SER A 145 -28.87 16.76 -12.96
C SER A 145 -28.71 18.27 -13.15
N ASP A 146 -27.67 18.88 -12.58
CA ASP A 146 -27.35 20.28 -12.80
C ASP A 146 -26.55 20.54 -14.08
N SER A 147 -26.05 19.50 -14.74
CA SER A 147 -25.37 19.57 -16.02
C SER A 147 -26.28 20.13 -17.13
N ILE A 148 -25.67 20.81 -18.10
CA ILE A 148 -26.37 21.43 -19.23
C ILE A 148 -25.90 20.88 -20.58
N TRP A 149 -26.82 20.78 -21.54
CA TRP A 149 -26.50 20.38 -22.90
C TRP A 149 -25.78 21.49 -23.65
N GLN A 150 -24.66 21.14 -24.27
CA GLN A 150 -23.94 21.94 -25.25
C GLN A 150 -23.65 21.09 -26.51
N GLU A 151 -23.20 21.72 -27.58
CA GLU A 151 -22.82 21.05 -28.83
C GLU A 151 -21.40 21.49 -29.22
N THR A 152 -20.63 20.56 -29.76
CA THR A 152 -19.29 20.83 -30.31
C THR A 152 -19.04 19.97 -31.55
N GLU A 153 -18.08 20.39 -32.37
CA GLU A 153 -17.57 19.62 -33.51
C GLU A 153 -16.10 19.31 -33.27
N ILE A 154 -15.79 18.02 -33.28
CA ILE A 154 -14.44 17.50 -33.06
C ILE A 154 -13.89 16.89 -34.34
N LYS A 155 -12.60 17.10 -34.59
CA LYS A 155 -11.84 16.43 -35.66
C LYS A 155 -11.06 15.30 -35.02
N ILE A 156 -11.21 14.08 -35.55
CA ILE A 156 -10.41 12.91 -35.16
C ILE A 156 -9.62 12.49 -36.40
N GLU A 157 -8.29 12.57 -36.32
CA GLU A 157 -7.37 12.40 -37.45
C GLU A 157 -6.26 11.41 -37.08
N TRP A 158 -5.98 10.44 -37.95
CA TRP A 158 -4.89 9.47 -37.76
C TRP A 158 -3.77 9.67 -38.79
N GLY A 159 -2.53 9.56 -38.33
CA GLY A 159 -1.33 9.78 -39.12
C GLY A 159 -0.85 8.58 -39.94
N ASP A 160 0.23 8.82 -40.68
CA ASP A 160 0.80 7.87 -41.65
C ASP A 160 1.43 6.62 -41.00
N ASN A 161 1.86 6.66 -39.74
CA ASN A 161 2.46 5.48 -39.10
C ASN A 161 1.43 4.39 -38.81
N PHE A 162 0.15 4.78 -38.74
CA PHE A 162 -0.97 3.87 -38.58
C PHE A 162 -1.89 3.82 -39.81
N ALA A 163 -1.55 4.52 -40.89
CA ALA A 163 -2.28 4.45 -42.15
C ALA A 163 -2.45 3.00 -42.61
N ASN A 164 -1.40 2.17 -42.55
CA ASN A 164 -1.46 0.77 -42.97
C ASN A 164 -2.43 -0.13 -42.15
N LYS A 165 -3.00 0.34 -41.04
CA LYS A 165 -3.97 -0.39 -40.21
C LYS A 165 -5.41 -0.13 -40.68
N ASN A 166 -6.29 -1.10 -40.44
CA ASN A 166 -7.70 -0.97 -40.76
C ASN A 166 -8.43 -0.20 -39.64
N TRP A 167 -8.88 1.02 -39.92
CA TRP A 167 -9.59 1.88 -38.97
C TRP A 167 -11.12 1.73 -39.00
N ASN A 168 -11.65 0.71 -39.68
CA ASN A 168 -13.09 0.41 -39.68
C ASN A 168 -13.63 0.39 -38.25
N GLY A 169 -14.72 1.12 -38.02
CA GLY A 169 -15.14 1.39 -36.66
C GLY A 169 -16.41 2.20 -36.52
N ASN A 170 -16.71 2.57 -35.28
CA ASN A 170 -17.80 3.47 -34.93
C ASN A 170 -17.42 4.40 -33.77
N ILE A 171 -18.24 5.43 -33.57
CA ILE A 171 -18.14 6.34 -32.42
C ILE A 171 -19.27 6.00 -31.44
N GLN A 172 -18.90 5.80 -30.18
CA GLN A 172 -19.82 5.65 -29.05
C GLN A 172 -19.71 6.90 -28.15
N VAL A 173 -20.83 7.36 -27.62
CA VAL A 173 -20.86 8.54 -26.73
C VAL A 173 -21.54 8.17 -25.42
N TYR A 174 -20.81 8.31 -24.32
CA TYR A 174 -21.32 8.13 -22.95
C TYR A 174 -21.66 9.48 -22.34
N ASN A 175 -22.79 9.55 -21.62
CA ASN A 175 -23.37 10.81 -21.10
C ASN A 175 -23.53 11.91 -22.18
N GLY A 176 -23.82 11.55 -23.43
CA GLY A 176 -23.99 12.48 -24.54
C GLY A 176 -24.65 11.83 -25.75
N GLU A 177 -24.77 12.58 -26.85
CA GLU A 177 -25.39 12.10 -28.09
C GLU A 177 -24.50 12.42 -29.30
N LEU A 178 -24.27 11.43 -30.17
CA LEU A 178 -23.66 11.63 -31.48
C LEU A 178 -24.72 12.17 -32.46
N LEU A 179 -24.61 13.46 -32.79
CA LEU A 179 -25.56 14.12 -33.67
C LEU A 179 -25.27 13.77 -35.13
N ASP A 180 -24.02 13.95 -35.57
CA ASP A 180 -23.62 13.75 -36.96
C ASP A 180 -22.16 13.31 -37.10
N ILE A 181 -21.83 12.68 -38.22
CA ILE A 181 -20.45 12.38 -38.63
C ILE A 181 -20.30 12.78 -40.10
N VAL A 182 -19.23 13.50 -40.41
CA VAL A 182 -18.84 13.84 -41.76
C VAL A 182 -17.51 13.17 -42.08
N ALA A 183 -17.50 12.33 -43.12
CA ALA A 183 -16.29 11.86 -43.74
C ALA A 183 -15.77 12.94 -44.69
N THR A 184 -14.51 13.32 -44.51
CA THR A 184 -13.93 14.48 -45.18
C THR A 184 -12.81 14.11 -46.16
N SER A 185 -12.40 12.84 -46.20
CA SER A 185 -11.42 12.30 -47.14
C SER A 185 -12.04 11.18 -47.99
N GLU A 186 -11.57 11.01 -49.24
CA GLU A 186 -12.15 10.07 -50.22
C GLU A 186 -12.05 8.59 -49.78
N ASN A 187 -11.13 8.30 -48.87
CA ASN A 187 -10.89 6.97 -48.34
C ASN A 187 -11.81 6.55 -47.18
N ILE A 188 -12.62 7.47 -46.63
CA ILE A 188 -13.55 7.17 -45.55
C ILE A 188 -14.96 7.10 -46.09
N LYS A 189 -15.59 5.93 -45.91
CA LYS A 189 -16.96 5.66 -46.31
C LYS A 189 -17.84 5.49 -45.08
N LEU A 190 -18.79 6.40 -44.89
CA LEU A 190 -19.80 6.28 -43.84
C LEU A 190 -20.85 5.23 -44.20
N LEU A 191 -21.22 4.42 -43.21
CA LEU A 191 -22.29 3.44 -43.30
C LEU A 191 -23.58 4.00 -42.69
N SER A 192 -24.72 3.38 -43.01
CA SER A 192 -26.05 3.86 -42.63
C SER A 192 -26.32 3.88 -41.12
N ASP A 193 -25.54 3.12 -40.35
CA ASP A 193 -25.62 3.05 -38.88
C ASP A 193 -24.66 4.01 -38.18
N LYS A 194 -24.10 5.00 -38.91
CA LYS A 194 -23.06 5.93 -38.43
C LYS A 194 -21.73 5.25 -38.04
N SER A 195 -21.50 4.01 -38.47
CA SER A 195 -20.15 3.44 -38.52
C SER A 195 -19.41 3.92 -39.78
N PHE A 196 -18.12 3.66 -39.86
CA PHE A 196 -17.28 4.07 -40.98
C PHE A 196 -16.32 2.96 -41.39
N GLU A 197 -16.08 2.89 -42.69
CA GLU A 197 -15.00 2.11 -43.29
C GLU A 197 -13.90 3.07 -43.72
N SER A 198 -12.64 2.74 -43.43
CA SER A 198 -11.47 3.48 -43.91
C SER A 198 -10.55 2.51 -44.63
N ASP A 199 -10.02 2.91 -45.78
CA ASP A 199 -8.87 2.22 -46.34
C ASP A 199 -7.59 2.52 -45.53
N LYS A 200 -6.46 2.00 -46.02
CA LYS A 200 -5.15 1.99 -45.35
C LYS A 200 -4.35 3.30 -45.52
N ASP A 201 -5.02 4.42 -45.78
CA ASP A 201 -4.38 5.72 -45.95
C ASP A 201 -4.77 6.71 -44.84
N HIS A 202 -4.06 7.84 -44.78
CA HIS A 202 -4.36 8.95 -43.89
C HIS A 202 -5.82 9.40 -44.02
N GLY A 203 -6.48 9.70 -42.90
CA GLY A 203 -7.88 10.10 -42.90
C GLY A 203 -8.28 10.84 -41.63
N TYR A 204 -9.36 11.62 -41.74
CA TYR A 204 -9.99 12.25 -40.59
C TYR A 204 -11.51 12.25 -40.71
N ILE A 205 -12.17 12.27 -39.57
CA ILE A 205 -13.62 12.42 -39.45
C ILE A 205 -13.94 13.64 -38.60
N ILE A 206 -15.02 14.33 -38.95
CA ILE A 206 -15.61 15.37 -38.10
C ILE A 206 -16.86 14.80 -37.45
N ALA A 207 -16.91 14.79 -36.12
CA ALA A 207 -18.07 14.33 -35.37
C ALA A 207 -18.72 15.49 -34.62
N LYS A 208 -20.03 15.64 -34.82
CA LYS A 208 -20.84 16.61 -34.07
C LYS A 208 -21.42 15.95 -32.83
N ILE A 209 -21.01 16.43 -31.66
CA ILE A 209 -21.32 15.82 -30.37
C ILE A 209 -22.18 16.78 -29.56
N LYS A 210 -23.27 16.26 -29.00
CA LYS A 210 -24.03 16.93 -27.94
C LYS A 210 -23.54 16.39 -26.60
N PHE A 211 -22.94 17.26 -25.79
CA PHE A 211 -22.25 16.88 -24.58
C PHE A 211 -22.83 17.56 -23.33
N ALA A 212 -22.67 16.91 -22.19
CA ALA A 212 -23.07 17.38 -20.88
C ALA A 212 -21.93 18.17 -20.25
N TYR A 213 -22.13 19.48 -20.10
CA TYR A 213 -21.19 20.38 -19.44
C TYR A 213 -21.55 20.55 -17.96
N ASN A 214 -20.55 20.45 -17.09
CA ASN A 214 -20.65 20.74 -15.67
C ASN A 214 -19.36 21.42 -15.18
N GLU A 215 -19.49 22.51 -14.42
CA GLU A 215 -18.33 23.24 -13.88
C GLU A 215 -17.64 22.48 -12.72
N ASP A 216 -18.32 21.52 -12.09
CA ASP A 216 -17.73 20.72 -11.04
C ASP A 216 -16.78 19.66 -11.62
N ILE A 217 -15.48 19.84 -11.35
CA ILE A 217 -14.42 18.91 -11.74
C ILE A 217 -14.64 17.48 -11.21
N ASN A 218 -15.42 17.32 -10.13
CA ASN A 218 -15.74 16.04 -9.51
C ASN A 218 -17.04 15.41 -10.03
N SER A 219 -17.71 16.03 -11.02
CA SER A 219 -18.92 15.48 -11.64
C SER A 219 -18.61 14.28 -12.53
N PHE A 220 -19.47 13.25 -12.45
CA PHE A 220 -19.44 12.07 -13.32
C PHE A 220 -20.44 12.16 -14.49
N ASP A 221 -21.04 13.33 -14.70
CA ASP A 221 -21.91 13.59 -15.86
C ASP A 221 -21.14 13.89 -17.15
N LYS A 222 -19.81 14.06 -17.07
CA LYS A 222 -18.96 14.45 -18.21
C LYS A 222 -19.14 13.49 -19.39
N THR A 223 -19.12 14.04 -20.59
CA THR A 223 -19.28 13.27 -21.82
C THR A 223 -17.96 12.67 -22.27
N ILE A 224 -18.00 11.37 -22.54
CA ILE A 224 -16.86 10.59 -23.00
C ILE A 224 -17.19 10.07 -24.40
N VAL A 225 -16.27 10.28 -25.34
CA VAL A 225 -16.37 9.73 -26.69
C VAL A 225 -15.40 8.58 -26.81
N THR A 226 -15.88 7.43 -27.26
CA THR A 226 -15.09 6.22 -27.52
C THR A 226 -15.03 5.97 -29.01
N MET A 227 -13.81 5.92 -29.56
CA MET A 227 -13.56 5.44 -30.91
C MET A 227 -13.34 3.93 -30.84
N ARG A 228 -14.26 3.15 -31.43
CA ARG A 228 -14.16 1.68 -31.52
C ARG A 228 -13.70 1.30 -32.90
N THR A 229 -12.44 0.88 -33.05
CA THR A 229 -11.91 0.47 -34.35
C THR A 229 -11.16 -0.85 -34.28
N SER A 230 -10.99 -1.48 -35.45
CA SER A 230 -10.15 -2.67 -35.59
C SER A 230 -8.65 -2.40 -35.49
N ALA A 231 -8.21 -1.13 -35.61
CA ALA A 231 -6.82 -0.73 -35.47
C ALA A 231 -6.49 -0.55 -33.99
N GLU A 232 -7.00 0.52 -33.39
CA GLU A 232 -6.87 0.83 -31.97
C GLU A 232 -8.17 1.47 -31.46
N SER A 233 -8.57 1.14 -30.24
CA SER A 233 -9.76 1.71 -29.61
C SER A 233 -9.36 2.52 -28.37
N PHE A 234 -9.95 3.71 -28.21
CA PHE A 234 -9.65 4.62 -27.12
C PHE A 234 -10.84 5.51 -26.82
N SER A 235 -10.82 6.14 -25.64
CA SER A 235 -11.78 7.19 -25.28
C SER A 235 -11.09 8.48 -24.91
N PHE A 236 -11.82 9.59 -24.98
CA PHE A 236 -11.36 10.91 -24.54
C PHE A 236 -12.51 11.74 -23.98
N LEU A 237 -12.18 12.76 -23.18
CA LEU A 237 -13.15 13.69 -22.59
C LEU A 237 -13.40 14.87 -23.54
N ILE A 238 -14.67 15.20 -23.77
CA ILE A 238 -15.03 16.42 -24.50
C ILE A 238 -14.62 17.67 -23.72
N ASP A 239 -14.71 17.63 -22.38
CA ASP A 239 -14.31 18.75 -21.52
C ASP A 239 -12.84 19.16 -21.72
N GLU A 240 -11.93 18.23 -22.05
CA GLU A 240 -10.53 18.56 -22.32
C GLU A 240 -10.40 19.31 -23.66
N ILE A 241 -11.10 18.86 -24.71
CA ILE A 241 -11.13 19.55 -26.01
C ILE A 241 -11.74 20.96 -25.86
N GLU A 242 -12.82 21.10 -25.11
CA GLU A 242 -13.45 22.41 -24.85
C GLU A 242 -12.60 23.31 -23.96
N ALA A 243 -11.72 22.75 -23.12
CA ALA A 243 -10.68 23.50 -22.41
C ALA A 243 -9.53 23.94 -23.32
N GLY A 244 -9.55 23.59 -24.62
CA GLY A 244 -8.56 23.96 -25.62
C GLY A 244 -7.41 22.97 -25.77
N GLU A 245 -7.52 21.77 -25.19
CA GLU A 245 -6.53 20.72 -25.33
C GLU A 245 -6.53 20.09 -26.71
N LYS A 246 -5.36 19.58 -27.11
CA LYS A 246 -5.16 18.79 -28.33
C LYS A 246 -4.77 17.40 -27.88
N ILE A 247 -5.67 16.44 -28.03
CA ILE A 247 -5.48 15.09 -27.50
C ILE A 247 -4.67 14.31 -28.53
N PHE A 248 -3.35 14.35 -28.38
CA PHE A 248 -2.41 13.64 -29.25
C PHE A 248 -1.98 12.32 -28.62
N ILE A 249 -2.55 11.22 -29.10
CA ILE A 249 -2.22 9.86 -28.66
C ILE A 249 -1.13 9.33 -29.59
N LYS A 250 0.12 9.66 -29.24
CA LYS A 250 1.31 9.35 -30.06
C LYS A 250 1.41 7.87 -30.43
N ASP A 251 1.14 6.97 -29.48
CA ASP A 251 1.30 5.53 -29.69
C ASP A 251 0.23 4.93 -30.60
N PHE A 252 -0.87 5.65 -30.83
CA PHE A 252 -1.92 5.29 -31.82
C PHE A 252 -1.84 6.16 -33.08
N ASP A 253 -0.92 7.13 -33.11
CA ASP A 253 -0.78 8.11 -34.19
C ASP A 253 -2.02 8.99 -34.41
N VAL A 254 -2.83 9.22 -33.36
CA VAL A 254 -4.11 9.94 -33.47
C VAL A 254 -4.02 11.33 -32.83
N LEU A 255 -4.63 12.32 -33.49
CA LEU A 255 -4.91 13.64 -32.95
C LEU A 255 -6.42 13.87 -32.88
N VAL A 256 -6.91 14.26 -31.71
CA VAL A 256 -8.26 14.80 -31.55
C VAL A 256 -8.18 16.28 -31.19
N SER A 257 -8.88 17.11 -31.95
CA SER A 257 -8.95 18.55 -31.74
C SER A 257 -10.35 19.09 -31.99
N LYS A 258 -10.57 20.36 -31.68
CA LYS A 258 -11.76 21.05 -32.15
C LYS A 258 -11.70 21.20 -33.67
N ALA A 259 -12.82 21.00 -34.36
CA ALA A 259 -12.85 21.07 -35.82
C ALA A 259 -12.56 22.49 -36.35
N GLU A 260 -13.01 23.52 -35.63
CA GLU A 260 -12.80 24.93 -36.01
C GLU A 260 -11.34 25.40 -35.92
N ASP A 261 -10.49 24.70 -35.14
CA ASP A 261 -9.07 25.01 -35.03
C ASP A 261 -8.30 24.73 -36.34
N ASN A 262 -8.87 23.88 -37.22
CA ASN A 262 -8.31 23.47 -38.52
C ASN A 262 -6.82 23.09 -38.44
N ILE A 263 -6.47 22.27 -37.44
CA ILE A 263 -5.10 21.82 -37.21
C ILE A 263 -4.69 20.86 -38.34
N ASP A 264 -3.51 21.11 -38.91
CA ASP A 264 -2.83 20.18 -39.80
C ASP A 264 -2.01 19.19 -38.97
N TYR A 265 -2.34 17.90 -39.05
CA TYR A 265 -1.70 16.86 -38.24
C TYR A 265 -0.19 16.79 -38.44
N ALA A 266 0.27 16.79 -39.70
CA ALA A 266 1.68 16.67 -40.02
C ALA A 266 2.49 17.84 -39.45
N LYS A 267 1.94 19.06 -39.56
CA LYS A 267 2.53 20.26 -38.98
C LYS A 267 2.51 20.24 -37.46
N PHE A 268 1.38 19.87 -36.84
CA PHE A 268 1.27 19.74 -35.39
C PHE A 268 2.30 18.76 -34.85
N ARG A 269 2.41 17.59 -35.47
CA ARG A 269 3.39 16.59 -35.08
C ARG A 269 4.83 17.12 -35.23
N GLN A 270 5.14 17.76 -36.36
CA GLN A 270 6.46 18.35 -36.58
C GLN A 270 6.80 19.37 -35.49
N ASP A 271 5.84 20.23 -35.13
CA ASP A 271 6.03 21.26 -34.11
C ASP A 271 6.18 20.62 -32.71
N TRP A 272 5.40 19.59 -32.41
CA TRP A 272 5.54 18.82 -31.17
C TRP A 272 6.91 18.12 -31.10
N GLU A 273 7.34 17.42 -32.15
CA GLU A 273 8.65 16.76 -32.23
C GLU A 273 9.82 17.76 -32.08
N ALA A 274 9.62 19.04 -32.46
CA ALA A 274 10.62 20.07 -32.37
C ALA A 274 10.74 20.71 -30.97
N ASP A 275 9.67 20.77 -30.17
CA ASP A 275 9.60 21.61 -28.95
C ASP A 275 8.91 20.96 -27.74
N HIS A 276 8.63 19.65 -27.75
CA HIS A 276 8.01 19.00 -26.60
C HIS A 276 8.95 18.95 -25.38
N LYS A 277 8.35 19.03 -24.18
CA LYS A 277 9.05 18.71 -22.92
C LYS A 277 9.19 17.19 -22.77
N LYS A 278 10.07 16.72 -21.89
CA LYS A 278 10.11 15.30 -21.52
C LYS A 278 9.07 15.00 -20.43
N THR A 279 8.57 13.76 -20.41
CA THR A 279 7.86 13.23 -19.23
C THR A 279 8.83 13.12 -18.05
N VAL A 280 8.35 13.14 -16.80
CA VAL A 280 9.15 12.87 -15.60
C VAL A 280 9.89 11.54 -15.75
N TYR A 281 9.18 10.52 -16.20
CA TYR A 281 9.78 9.21 -16.50
C TYR A 281 10.99 9.34 -17.45
N ASP A 282 10.88 10.11 -18.53
CA ASP A 282 11.99 10.31 -19.48
C ASP A 282 13.09 11.23 -18.92
N MET A 283 12.74 12.21 -18.08
CA MET A 283 13.69 13.13 -17.42
C MET A 283 14.62 12.41 -16.44
N ILE A 284 14.18 11.31 -15.82
CA ILE A 284 15.01 10.53 -14.87
C ILE A 284 16.26 9.97 -15.56
N TYR A 285 16.19 9.60 -16.84
CA TYR A 285 17.35 9.08 -17.57
C TYR A 285 18.50 10.11 -17.68
N ASP A 286 18.17 11.41 -17.73
CA ASP A 286 19.15 12.49 -17.82
C ASP A 286 19.78 12.84 -16.47
N MET A 287 19.17 12.38 -15.36
CA MET A 287 19.65 12.67 -14.02
C MET A 287 20.77 11.70 -13.61
N PRO A 288 21.66 12.11 -12.69
CA PRO A 288 22.52 11.15 -11.99
C PRO A 288 21.66 10.18 -11.18
N GLU A 289 22.22 9.03 -10.81
CA GLU A 289 21.55 8.11 -9.88
C GLU A 289 21.19 8.83 -8.58
N GLN A 290 19.99 8.56 -8.07
CA GLN A 290 19.63 9.01 -6.73
C GLN A 290 20.50 8.30 -5.70
N THR A 291 20.89 9.02 -4.66
CA THR A 291 21.66 8.48 -3.54
C THR A 291 20.92 8.71 -2.22
N TYR A 292 21.23 7.90 -1.21
CA TYR A 292 20.66 8.10 0.13
C TYR A 292 20.94 9.52 0.65
N SER A 293 22.18 10.02 0.53
CA SER A 293 22.56 11.34 1.06
C SER A 293 21.83 12.48 0.36
N ARG A 294 21.66 12.40 -0.97
CA ARG A 294 20.91 13.42 -1.71
C ARG A 294 19.44 13.42 -1.29
N SER A 295 18.81 12.24 -1.30
CA SER A 295 17.41 12.06 -0.92
C SER A 295 17.14 12.53 0.52
N TRP A 296 17.96 12.10 1.48
CA TRP A 296 17.85 12.49 2.89
C TRP A 296 17.97 14.02 3.10
N ASN A 297 18.90 14.66 2.40
CA ASN A 297 19.11 16.11 2.52
C ASN A 297 18.00 16.94 1.85
N ALA A 298 17.26 16.35 0.90
CA ALA A 298 16.13 17.00 0.25
C ALA A 298 14.83 16.88 1.07
N MET A 299 14.70 15.83 1.89
CA MET A 299 13.52 15.64 2.73
C MET A 299 13.37 16.73 3.78
N PRO A 300 12.15 17.22 4.04
CA PRO A 300 11.92 18.21 5.08
C PRO A 300 12.20 17.62 6.46
N LYS A 301 12.69 18.47 7.38
CA LYS A 301 12.95 18.06 8.76
C LYS A 301 11.69 17.54 9.43
N LYS A 302 11.78 16.35 10.05
CA LYS A 302 10.68 15.75 10.82
C LYS A 302 10.27 16.64 11.99
N LYS A 303 8.96 16.88 12.17
CA LYS A 303 8.45 17.77 13.22
C LYS A 303 8.47 17.17 14.62
N LYS A 304 8.45 15.84 14.74
CA LYS A 304 8.41 15.08 16.00
C LYS A 304 9.24 13.81 15.85
N ARG A 305 9.64 13.19 16.95
CA ARG A 305 10.24 11.84 16.98
C ARG A 305 9.17 10.80 17.35
N GLY A 306 9.39 9.54 16.99
CA GLY A 306 8.52 8.41 17.37
C GLY A 306 8.85 7.84 18.75
N PHE A 307 7.93 7.06 19.33
CA PHE A 307 8.25 6.21 20.49
C PHE A 307 8.99 4.94 20.03
N MET A 308 9.71 4.28 20.95
CA MET A 308 10.38 3.00 20.70
C MET A 308 9.58 1.85 21.33
N PRO A 309 8.99 0.94 20.53
CA PRO A 309 8.48 -0.33 21.05
C PRO A 309 9.60 -1.25 21.57
N LEU A 310 9.37 -1.88 22.72
CA LEU A 310 10.23 -2.87 23.34
C LEU A 310 9.41 -4.11 23.72
N GLY A 311 9.97 -5.29 23.50
CA GLY A 311 9.34 -6.57 23.81
C GLY A 311 10.29 -7.75 23.58
N CYS A 312 9.77 -8.97 23.76
CA CYS A 312 10.49 -10.22 23.52
C CYS A 312 9.97 -10.91 22.24
N ASP A 313 10.75 -11.81 21.66
CA ASP A 313 10.36 -12.62 20.47
C ASP A 313 9.10 -13.44 20.78
N GLY A 314 7.97 -13.10 20.12
CA GLY A 314 6.68 -13.77 20.29
C GLY A 314 5.86 -13.34 21.51
N GLY A 315 6.34 -12.41 22.32
CA GLY A 315 5.65 -11.94 23.52
C GLY A 315 4.53 -10.95 23.21
N ARG A 316 3.31 -11.19 23.73
CA ARG A 316 2.18 -10.27 23.51
C ARG A 316 2.12 -9.05 24.45
N GLN A 317 2.99 -9.03 25.46
CA GLN A 317 3.19 -7.94 26.41
C GLN A 317 4.33 -7.04 25.94
N LYS A 318 4.04 -5.77 25.68
CA LYS A 318 4.96 -4.86 24.98
C LYS A 318 4.93 -3.46 25.59
N PHE A 319 6.06 -2.78 25.56
CA PHE A 319 6.23 -1.45 26.16
C PHE A 319 6.57 -0.43 25.08
N GLY A 320 6.12 0.81 25.22
CA GLY A 320 6.58 1.92 24.40
C GLY A 320 7.39 2.91 25.24
N VAL A 321 8.55 3.35 24.74
CA VAL A 321 9.39 4.39 25.36
C VAL A 321 9.29 5.68 24.54
N GLU A 322 8.67 6.69 25.13
CA GLU A 322 8.47 8.01 24.54
C GLU A 322 9.78 8.81 24.45
N GLN A 323 9.79 9.86 23.63
CA GLN A 323 10.97 10.73 23.47
C GLN A 323 11.37 11.49 24.75
N ASN A 324 10.44 11.65 25.70
CA ASN A 324 10.66 12.26 27.02
C ASN A 324 11.05 11.23 28.10
N GLY A 325 11.24 9.96 27.71
CA GLY A 325 11.60 8.86 28.60
C GLY A 325 10.42 8.22 29.34
N GLU A 326 9.19 8.72 29.18
CA GLU A 326 7.99 8.06 29.72
C GLU A 326 7.80 6.68 29.09
N ILE A 327 7.26 5.75 29.88
CA ILE A 327 7.01 4.38 29.44
C ILE A 327 5.51 4.12 29.45
N PHE A 328 4.96 3.54 28.40
CA PHE A 328 3.55 3.15 28.34
C PHE A 328 3.36 1.66 28.04
N CYS A 329 2.31 1.08 28.62
CA CYS A 329 1.94 -0.33 28.46
C CYS A 329 0.48 -0.41 27.98
N PRO A 330 0.24 -0.68 26.68
CA PRO A 330 -1.09 -0.80 26.12
C PRO A 330 -1.65 -2.21 26.26
N LYS A 331 -2.93 -2.36 26.64
CA LYS A 331 -3.59 -3.67 26.79
C LYS A 331 -3.65 -4.45 25.47
N ASN A 332 -3.98 -3.79 24.37
CA ASN A 332 -4.03 -4.33 23.01
C ASN A 332 -4.59 -5.76 22.94
N TYR A 333 -3.86 -6.67 22.28
CA TYR A 333 -4.27 -8.06 22.03
C TYR A 333 -4.29 -8.93 23.29
N VAL A 334 -3.65 -8.51 24.39
CA VAL A 334 -3.77 -9.20 25.69
C VAL A 334 -5.21 -9.14 26.20
N ALA A 335 -5.95 -8.06 25.90
CA ALA A 335 -7.36 -7.91 26.24
C ALA A 335 -8.30 -8.59 25.23
N ARG A 336 -7.94 -8.62 23.94
CA ARG A 336 -8.77 -9.24 22.88
C ARG A 336 -8.72 -10.77 22.95
N ILE A 337 -7.56 -11.34 23.30
CA ILE A 337 -7.33 -12.79 23.27
C ILE A 337 -6.89 -13.23 24.66
N ARG A 338 -7.71 -14.06 25.31
CA ARG A 338 -7.50 -14.43 26.71
C ARG A 338 -6.33 -15.40 26.88
N GLY A 339 -5.55 -15.18 27.93
CA GLY A 339 -4.45 -16.05 28.39
C GLY A 339 -4.20 -15.79 29.88
N LYS A 340 -3.14 -16.37 30.46
CA LYS A 340 -2.93 -16.35 31.92
C LYS A 340 -2.61 -14.96 32.50
N ASP A 341 -2.15 -14.05 31.66
CA ASP A 341 -1.83 -12.64 31.94
C ASP A 341 -3.04 -11.71 31.84
N THR A 342 -4.09 -12.06 31.08
CA THR A 342 -5.22 -11.16 30.76
C THR A 342 -5.92 -10.61 32.01
N ASP A 343 -6.29 -11.46 32.96
CA ASP A 343 -7.00 -11.04 34.17
C ASP A 343 -6.08 -10.35 35.19
N ARG A 344 -4.76 -10.33 34.92
CA ARG A 344 -3.72 -9.74 35.77
C ARG A 344 -3.37 -8.31 35.37
N ILE A 345 -4.05 -7.78 34.35
CA ILE A 345 -4.02 -6.37 33.97
C ILE A 345 -4.95 -5.60 34.91
N LEU A 346 -4.43 -5.22 36.08
CA LEU A 346 -5.21 -4.57 37.14
C LEU A 346 -5.09 -3.03 37.07
N TRP A 347 -5.27 -2.44 35.90
CA TRP A 347 -5.38 -0.98 35.72
C TRP A 347 -6.55 -0.63 34.78
N GLY A 348 -7.10 0.58 34.95
CA GLY A 348 -8.19 1.10 34.10
C GLY A 348 -7.73 1.40 32.67
N GLY A 349 -8.67 1.65 31.76
CA GLY A 349 -8.39 2.16 30.42
C GLY A 349 -7.69 1.18 29.49
N ASP A 350 -7.21 1.67 28.35
CA ASP A 350 -6.48 0.85 27.38
C ASP A 350 -4.95 0.94 27.51
N VAL A 351 -4.45 1.93 28.26
CA VAL A 351 -3.01 2.16 28.45
C VAL A 351 -2.73 2.59 29.89
N ILE A 352 -1.59 2.16 30.43
CA ILE A 352 -0.98 2.76 31.62
C ILE A 352 0.35 3.41 31.24
N ARG A 353 0.66 4.57 31.84
CA ARG A 353 1.86 5.36 31.60
C ARG A 353 2.63 5.60 32.89
N TYR A 354 3.95 5.50 32.82
CA TYR A 354 4.88 5.74 33.91
C TYR A 354 5.77 6.94 33.59
N GLY A 355 5.70 7.96 34.46
CA GLY A 355 6.53 9.15 34.36
C GLY A 355 7.70 9.09 35.33
N PHE A 356 8.87 9.56 34.88
CA PHE A 356 10.12 9.54 35.64
C PHE A 356 10.58 10.94 36.08
N GLY A 357 9.82 12.00 35.79
CA GLY A 357 10.12 13.36 36.21
C GLY A 357 11.36 13.97 35.51
N PHE A 358 11.67 13.50 34.30
CA PHE A 358 12.72 14.08 33.47
C PHE A 358 12.37 15.50 33.00
N PRO A 359 13.38 16.33 32.68
CA PRO A 359 13.14 17.68 32.22
C PRO A 359 12.34 17.69 30.91
N ASN A 360 11.44 18.68 30.78
CA ASN A 360 10.63 18.86 29.58
C ASN A 360 11.42 19.56 28.45
N VAL A 361 12.50 18.91 28.01
CA VAL A 361 13.38 19.33 26.91
C VAL A 361 13.57 18.16 25.95
N GLU A 362 13.96 18.45 24.71
CA GLU A 362 14.33 17.40 23.76
C GLU A 362 15.62 16.69 24.19
N PRO A 363 15.73 15.37 23.98
CA PRO A 363 16.97 14.65 24.26
C PRO A 363 18.10 15.16 23.38
N THR A 364 19.27 15.41 23.99
CA THR A 364 20.50 15.77 23.29
C THR A 364 21.07 14.59 22.52
N GLU A 365 20.86 13.38 23.03
CA GLU A 365 21.20 12.11 22.36
C GLU A 365 20.04 11.13 22.50
N ARG A 366 19.73 10.40 21.43
CA ARG A 366 18.79 9.28 21.45
C ARG A 366 19.13 8.32 20.32
N HIS A 367 19.39 7.08 20.65
CA HIS A 367 19.78 6.06 19.68
C HIS A 367 19.59 4.66 20.24
N ARG A 368 19.52 3.67 19.35
CA ARG A 368 19.53 2.26 19.72
C ARG A 368 20.93 1.78 20.05
N ILE A 369 21.03 0.81 20.95
CA ILE A 369 22.31 0.15 21.23
C ILE A 369 22.85 -0.50 19.95
N ASN A 370 24.14 -0.27 19.65
CA ASN A 370 24.79 -0.62 18.39
C ASN A 370 24.11 -0.05 17.11
N GLY A 371 23.16 0.87 17.24
CA GLY A 371 22.38 1.44 16.13
C GLY A 371 21.20 0.59 15.64
N TYR A 372 21.05 -0.66 16.11
CA TYR A 372 20.03 -1.59 15.58
C TYR A 372 19.44 -2.57 16.61
N LEU A 373 19.95 -2.67 17.83
CA LEU A 373 19.37 -3.59 18.83
C LEU A 373 18.11 -2.99 19.45
N PRO A 374 17.10 -3.80 19.83
CA PRO A 374 15.83 -3.32 20.38
C PRO A 374 15.98 -2.91 21.85
N MET A 375 16.88 -1.96 22.08
CA MET A 375 17.27 -1.37 23.35
C MET A 375 17.55 0.10 23.05
N ILE A 376 17.02 1.02 23.86
CA ILE A 376 17.09 2.45 23.57
C ILE A 376 17.86 3.19 24.65
N TYR A 377 18.78 4.05 24.23
CA TYR A 377 19.46 5.03 25.06
C TYR A 377 18.93 6.42 24.74
N ALA A 378 18.75 7.25 25.77
CA ALA A 378 18.48 8.67 25.62
C ALA A 378 19.15 9.48 26.73
N LYS A 379 19.54 10.72 26.39
CA LYS A 379 20.17 11.68 27.30
C LYS A 379 19.48 13.05 27.20
N TRP A 380 19.19 13.66 28.34
CA TRP A 380 18.66 15.01 28.47
C TRP A 380 19.58 15.84 29.36
N GLU A 381 19.66 17.14 29.12
CA GLU A 381 20.43 18.06 29.94
C GLU A 381 19.56 19.22 30.40
N SER A 382 19.48 19.46 31.71
CA SER A 382 18.77 20.60 32.30
C SER A 382 19.44 21.02 33.59
N ASP A 383 19.54 22.33 33.82
CA ASP A 383 20.06 22.93 35.05
C ASP A 383 21.40 22.33 35.51
N GLY A 384 22.29 22.02 34.56
CA GLY A 384 23.59 21.41 34.82
C GLY A 384 23.55 19.99 35.40
N ILE A 385 22.45 19.26 35.18
CA ILE A 385 22.32 17.82 35.42
C ILE A 385 22.14 17.11 34.07
N SER A 386 22.85 16.01 33.88
CA SER A 386 22.58 15.04 32.82
C SER A 386 21.62 13.97 33.34
N TYR A 387 20.60 13.65 32.56
CA TYR A 387 19.64 12.58 32.80
C TYR A 387 19.82 11.57 31.68
N GLU A 388 20.21 10.34 32.00
CA GLU A 388 20.44 9.29 31.01
C GLU A 388 19.51 8.12 31.30
N GLN A 389 18.81 7.61 30.28
CA GLN A 389 17.94 6.44 30.39
C GLN A 389 18.38 5.38 29.38
N THR A 390 18.52 4.14 29.83
CA THR A 390 18.68 2.97 28.95
C THR A 390 17.63 1.92 29.28
N ALA A 391 16.79 1.56 28.30
CA ALA A 391 15.67 0.64 28.50
C ALA A 391 15.70 -0.56 27.53
N TYR A 392 15.32 -1.74 28.04
CA TYR A 392 15.11 -2.97 27.28
C TYR A 392 14.04 -3.86 27.96
N ALA A 393 13.52 -4.87 27.27
CA ALA A 393 12.58 -5.83 27.82
C ALA A 393 13.21 -7.23 27.95
N THR A 394 12.80 -7.99 28.97
CA THR A 394 13.19 -9.40 29.20
C THR A 394 12.04 -10.17 29.89
N LEU A 395 12.25 -11.45 30.15
CA LEU A 395 11.29 -12.33 30.84
C LEU A 395 11.40 -12.14 32.37
N LEU A 396 10.27 -12.17 33.08
CA LEU A 396 10.29 -12.07 34.55
C LEU A 396 10.74 -13.38 35.22
N MET A 397 10.23 -14.51 34.74
CA MET A 397 10.41 -15.83 35.37
C MET A 397 11.26 -16.80 34.53
N GLY A 398 11.74 -16.36 33.35
CA GLY A 398 12.48 -17.19 32.40
C GLY A 398 13.84 -16.59 32.04
N ASP A 399 14.67 -17.36 31.33
CA ASP A 399 15.92 -16.88 30.74
C ASP A 399 15.70 -16.66 29.24
N ILE A 400 15.96 -15.44 28.73
CA ILE A 400 15.79 -15.12 27.31
C ILE A 400 16.73 -15.92 26.39
N LEU A 401 17.83 -16.46 26.93
CA LEU A 401 18.73 -17.36 26.20
C LEU A 401 18.32 -18.84 26.29
N GLY A 402 17.26 -19.15 27.04
CA GLY A 402 16.75 -20.49 27.26
C GLY A 402 15.71 -20.90 26.22
N GLU A 403 14.68 -21.61 26.69
CA GLU A 403 13.57 -22.07 25.85
C GLU A 403 12.71 -20.89 25.34
N PRO A 404 12.13 -20.98 24.13
CA PRO A 404 11.23 -19.95 23.61
C PRO A 404 10.04 -19.69 24.54
N MET A 405 9.80 -18.42 24.86
CA MET A 405 8.69 -18.01 25.73
C MET A 405 7.32 -18.41 25.17
N GLN A 406 6.37 -18.72 26.05
CA GLN A 406 4.94 -18.74 25.68
C GLN A 406 4.45 -17.32 25.47
N GLY A 407 3.45 -17.16 24.58
CA GLY A 407 2.95 -15.82 24.22
C GLY A 407 2.44 -14.99 25.39
N ASP A 408 1.97 -15.65 26.46
CA ASP A 408 1.44 -15.05 27.69
C ASP A 408 2.40 -15.07 28.90
N ASP A 409 3.69 -15.40 28.69
CA ASP A 409 4.70 -15.34 29.74
C ASP A 409 4.94 -13.89 30.22
N PRO A 410 5.01 -13.64 31.54
CA PRO A 410 5.20 -12.29 32.07
C PRO A 410 6.51 -11.64 31.59
N THR A 411 6.38 -10.47 30.95
CA THR A 411 7.50 -9.65 30.47
C THR A 411 7.73 -8.49 31.42
N VAL A 412 9.00 -8.12 31.63
CA VAL A 412 9.43 -6.98 32.44
C VAL A 412 10.26 -6.02 31.60
N LEU A 413 9.98 -4.73 31.72
CA LEU A 413 10.86 -3.69 31.21
C LEU A 413 11.88 -3.31 32.28
N MET A 414 13.14 -3.28 31.88
CA MET A 414 14.29 -2.90 32.70
C MET A 414 14.80 -1.55 32.21
N ALA A 415 14.80 -0.53 33.07
CA ALA A 415 15.31 0.80 32.76
C ALA A 415 16.35 1.28 33.79
N LYS A 416 17.54 1.64 33.32
CA LYS A 416 18.58 2.28 34.12
C LYS A 416 18.50 3.78 33.92
N VAL A 417 18.40 4.54 35.00
CA VAL A 417 18.40 6.00 35.00
C VAL A 417 19.67 6.48 35.70
N THR A 418 20.53 7.20 35.00
CA THR A 418 21.74 7.80 35.56
C THR A 418 21.62 9.31 35.61
N LEU A 419 21.81 9.88 36.80
CA LEU A 419 21.83 11.31 37.04
C LEU A 419 23.27 11.74 37.30
N THR A 420 23.77 12.70 36.53
CA THR A 420 25.13 13.23 36.69
C THR A 420 25.10 14.73 36.92
N ASN A 421 25.73 15.17 38.01
CA ASN A 421 25.92 16.59 38.29
C ASN A 421 27.10 17.13 37.49
N ASN A 422 26.82 17.93 36.46
CA ASN A 422 27.84 18.52 35.58
C ASN A 422 28.46 19.80 36.16
N SER A 423 28.09 20.19 37.39
CA SER A 423 28.66 21.33 38.11
C SER A 423 29.61 20.91 39.22
N ASP A 424 30.34 21.87 39.79
CA ASP A 424 31.25 21.63 40.92
C ASP A 424 30.55 21.77 42.29
N SER A 425 29.35 22.36 42.33
CA SER A 425 28.54 22.51 43.54
C SER A 425 27.58 21.34 43.72
N GLN A 426 27.29 20.96 44.96
CA GLN A 426 26.24 19.97 45.25
C GLN A 426 24.87 20.42 44.69
N LYS A 427 24.11 19.47 44.16
CA LYS A 427 22.74 19.66 43.68
C LYS A 427 21.80 18.59 44.20
N ASP A 428 20.59 19.00 44.53
CA ASP A 428 19.49 18.10 44.83
C ASP A 428 18.66 17.89 43.56
N VAL A 429 18.45 16.64 43.18
CA VAL A 429 17.60 16.26 42.04
C VAL A 429 16.36 15.57 42.57
N ILE A 430 15.19 16.01 42.09
CA ILE A 430 13.88 15.44 42.43
C ILE A 430 13.25 14.90 41.16
N LEU A 431 12.98 13.60 41.13
CA LEU A 431 12.25 12.92 40.07
C LEU A 431 10.82 12.69 40.54
N LYS A 432 9.86 13.44 39.97
CA LYS A 432 8.43 13.20 40.22
C LYS A 432 8.01 11.93 39.48
N LEU A 433 7.61 10.90 40.23
CA LEU A 433 7.27 9.60 39.70
C LEU A 433 5.75 9.46 39.61
N THR A 434 5.24 9.08 38.45
CA THR A 434 3.79 9.00 38.21
C THR A 434 3.39 7.66 37.60
N SER A 435 2.15 7.26 37.88
CA SER A 435 1.47 6.15 37.21
C SER A 435 0.10 6.65 36.80
N LYS A 436 -0.21 6.61 35.51
CA LYS A 436 -1.46 7.16 34.96
C LYS A 436 -2.11 6.16 34.02
N CYS A 437 -3.34 5.78 34.34
CA CYS A 437 -4.24 5.05 33.45
C CYS A 437 -5.45 5.95 33.14
N ASP A 438 -6.69 5.49 33.40
CA ASP A 438 -7.88 6.36 33.39
C ASP A 438 -7.82 7.46 34.46
N ILE A 439 -7.07 7.20 35.53
CA ILE A 439 -6.80 8.14 36.61
C ILE A 439 -5.29 8.31 36.79
N GLU A 440 -4.89 9.42 37.39
CA GLU A 440 -3.55 9.54 37.99
C GLU A 440 -3.56 8.82 39.34
N GLU A 441 -2.77 7.76 39.46
CA GLU A 441 -2.73 6.91 40.64
C GLU A 441 -1.89 7.54 41.76
N SER A 442 -2.34 7.36 43.00
CA SER A 442 -1.58 7.68 44.19
C SER A 442 -0.61 6.54 44.48
N LEU A 443 0.68 6.86 44.56
CA LEU A 443 1.75 5.87 44.72
C LEU A 443 2.34 5.91 46.13
N LYS A 444 2.74 4.73 46.64
CA LYS A 444 3.53 4.58 47.87
C LYS A 444 4.62 3.53 47.71
N ALA A 445 5.77 3.79 48.32
CA ALA A 445 6.87 2.84 48.40
C ALA A 445 6.77 1.93 49.63
N LYS A 446 7.08 0.65 49.46
CA LYS A 446 7.35 -0.29 50.56
C LYS A 446 8.45 -1.25 50.13
N ASP A 447 9.58 -1.25 50.84
CA ASP A 447 10.73 -2.12 50.56
C ASP A 447 11.27 -2.05 49.11
N GLY A 448 11.15 -0.89 48.47
CA GLY A 448 11.54 -0.64 47.07
C GLY A 448 10.43 -0.95 46.04
N PHE A 449 9.35 -1.62 46.44
CA PHE A 449 8.17 -1.83 45.61
C PHE A 449 7.24 -0.61 45.65
N ILE A 450 6.79 -0.17 44.49
CA ILE A 450 5.89 0.97 44.35
C ILE A 450 4.48 0.46 44.05
N PHE A 451 3.53 0.83 44.91
CA PHE A 451 2.14 0.40 44.85
C PHE A 451 1.22 1.57 44.54
N ALA A 452 0.23 1.35 43.68
CA ALA A 452 -0.94 2.19 43.57
C ALA A 452 -1.90 1.90 44.73
N THR A 453 -2.26 2.93 45.50
CA THR A 453 -3.09 2.83 46.72
C THR A 453 -4.54 3.24 46.51
N ASN A 454 -4.96 3.43 45.26
CA ASN A 454 -6.36 3.75 44.91
C ASN A 454 -7.29 2.53 44.98
N TYR A 455 -6.76 1.34 45.29
CA TYR A 455 -7.43 0.06 45.16
C TYR A 455 -7.21 -0.80 46.41
N GLU A 456 -8.16 -1.69 46.70
CA GLU A 456 -8.02 -2.74 47.69
C GLU A 456 -8.12 -4.12 47.01
N PRO A 457 -7.08 -4.97 47.07
CA PRO A 457 -5.76 -4.68 47.62
C PRO A 457 -4.96 -3.66 46.77
N ASN A 458 -3.98 -3.02 47.40
CA ASN A 458 -3.01 -2.16 46.71
C ASN A 458 -2.35 -2.92 45.54
N ARG A 459 -2.10 -2.23 44.43
CA ARG A 459 -1.63 -2.87 43.19
C ARG A 459 -0.17 -2.53 42.92
N LEU A 460 0.68 -3.54 42.72
CA LEU A 460 2.08 -3.31 42.35
C LEU A 460 2.17 -2.65 40.97
N ARG A 461 3.06 -1.67 40.84
CA ARG A 461 3.35 -1.01 39.56
C ARG A 461 4.77 -1.27 39.07
N TYR A 462 5.77 -1.13 39.94
CA TYR A 462 7.16 -1.40 39.60
C TYR A 462 8.02 -1.54 40.85
N TYR A 463 9.23 -2.06 40.67
CA TYR A 463 10.29 -2.05 41.67
C TYR A 463 11.34 -1.00 41.29
N LEU A 464 11.81 -0.23 42.28
CA LEU A 464 12.83 0.80 42.10
C LEU A 464 14.02 0.53 43.02
N ASP A 465 15.15 0.11 42.42
CA ASP A 465 16.42 -0.04 43.12
C ASP A 465 17.19 1.29 43.11
N ILE A 466 17.27 1.92 44.29
CA ILE A 466 17.99 3.19 44.50
C ILE A 466 19.47 2.99 44.88
N LYS A 467 19.97 1.75 44.86
CA LYS A 467 21.35 1.39 45.26
C LYS A 467 21.79 1.99 46.60
N GLY A 468 20.85 2.10 47.53
CA GLY A 468 21.09 2.62 48.88
C GLY A 468 21.31 4.13 49.00
N LYS A 469 21.04 4.93 47.95
CA LYS A 469 21.20 6.40 47.99
C LYS A 469 19.90 7.11 47.59
N GLY A 470 19.58 8.20 48.30
CA GLY A 470 18.37 9.00 48.10
C GLY A 470 17.21 8.56 48.99
N ALA A 471 16.05 9.19 48.82
CA ALA A 471 14.85 8.94 49.61
C ALA A 471 13.56 9.18 48.80
N PHE A 472 12.47 8.51 49.19
CA PHE A 472 11.13 8.76 48.67
C PHE A 472 10.44 9.89 49.44
N LEU A 473 9.69 10.73 48.73
CA LEU A 473 8.90 11.83 49.27
C LEU A 473 7.42 11.63 48.93
N ASP A 474 6.54 11.83 49.92
CA ASP A 474 5.09 11.59 49.80
C ASP A 474 4.23 12.86 50.04
N ASP A 475 4.84 14.01 50.36
CA ASP A 475 4.12 15.18 50.90
C ASP A 475 3.50 16.13 49.83
N ASP A 476 3.80 15.93 48.53
CA ASP A 476 3.23 16.68 47.39
C ASP A 476 3.33 15.88 46.07
N GLY A 477 2.74 14.67 46.08
CA GLY A 477 2.92 13.67 45.03
C GLY A 477 4.17 12.81 45.24
N PHE A 478 4.14 11.59 44.71
CA PHE A 478 5.21 10.61 44.93
C PHE A 478 6.48 10.99 44.14
N ALA A 479 7.61 11.13 44.83
CA ALA A 479 8.87 11.52 44.20
C ALA A 479 10.08 10.80 44.79
N TYR A 480 11.15 10.69 44.00
CA TYR A 480 12.47 10.25 44.43
C TYR A 480 13.42 11.44 44.48
N LYS A 481 14.07 11.67 45.62
CA LYS A 481 15.07 12.73 45.82
C LYS A 481 16.46 12.14 46.05
N VAL A 482 17.46 12.71 45.38
CA VAL A 482 18.87 12.39 45.61
C VAL A 482 19.74 13.66 45.62
N SER A 483 20.70 13.72 46.53
CA SER A 483 21.73 14.77 46.57
C SER A 483 23.00 14.27 45.89
N LEU A 484 23.49 15.04 44.92
CA LEU A 484 24.68 14.75 44.13
C LEU A 484 25.76 15.80 44.40
N SER A 485 26.92 15.37 44.87
CA SER A 485 28.13 16.19 44.96
C SER A 485 28.55 16.72 43.57
N GLY A 486 29.43 17.72 43.53
CA GLY A 486 29.98 18.19 42.26
C GLY A 486 30.62 17.04 41.49
N ARG A 487 30.33 16.94 40.19
CA ARG A 487 30.79 15.85 39.30
C ARG A 487 30.32 14.43 39.67
N GLU A 488 29.46 14.28 40.66
CA GLU A 488 28.97 12.96 41.07
C GLU A 488 27.92 12.42 40.10
N SER A 489 27.93 11.10 39.90
CA SER A 489 26.89 10.37 39.17
C SER A 489 26.23 9.33 40.07
N HIS A 490 24.93 9.11 39.89
CA HIS A 490 24.17 8.08 40.59
C HIS A 490 23.18 7.41 39.65
N SER A 491 23.14 6.07 39.66
CA SER A 491 22.21 5.28 38.86
C SER A 491 21.15 4.59 39.73
N THR A 492 19.90 4.65 39.27
CA THR A 492 18.76 3.89 39.80
C THR A 492 18.20 2.97 38.72
N TYR A 493 17.51 1.91 39.13
CA TYR A 493 16.99 0.88 38.23
C TYR A 493 15.49 0.67 38.44
N PHE A 494 14.71 0.90 37.40
CA PHE A 494 13.27 0.66 37.34
C PHE A 494 13.03 -0.70 36.69
N LYS A 495 12.20 -1.51 37.35
CA LYS A 495 11.78 -2.83 36.86
C LYS A 495 10.26 -2.85 36.81
N ILE A 496 9.70 -2.78 35.61
CA ILE A 496 8.28 -2.56 35.37
C ILE A 496 7.69 -3.84 34.79
N PRO A 497 7.04 -4.70 35.59
CA PRO A 497 6.32 -5.84 35.04
C PRO A 497 5.15 -5.32 34.19
N PHE A 498 4.88 -5.95 33.05
CA PHE A 498 3.73 -5.55 32.24
C PHE A 498 2.44 -5.80 33.03
N ILE A 499 2.27 -6.99 33.60
CA ILE A 499 1.10 -7.34 34.44
C ILE A 499 1.26 -6.89 35.89
N THR A 500 0.15 -6.78 36.61
CA THR A 500 0.17 -6.59 38.07
C THR A 500 0.51 -7.92 38.76
N LEU A 501 1.67 -7.96 39.43
CA LEU A 501 2.13 -9.13 40.19
C LEU A 501 1.32 -9.30 41.47
N VAL A 502 1.00 -10.55 41.81
CA VAL A 502 0.15 -10.88 42.96
C VAL A 502 0.71 -12.02 43.81
N GLU A 503 1.70 -12.77 43.31
CA GLU A 503 2.28 -13.93 44.00
C GLU A 503 3.66 -13.62 44.60
N GLU A 504 3.96 -14.11 45.81
CA GLU A 504 5.23 -13.81 46.51
C GLU A 504 6.49 -14.18 45.70
N GLU A 505 6.45 -15.29 44.96
CA GLU A 505 7.54 -15.73 44.11
C GLU A 505 7.85 -14.72 42.99
N GLU A 506 6.83 -14.05 42.46
CA GLU A 506 7.00 -13.03 41.40
C GLU A 506 7.56 -11.73 41.95
N PHE A 507 7.14 -11.32 43.16
CA PHE A 507 7.74 -10.18 43.85
C PHE A 507 9.23 -10.43 44.10
N LYS A 508 9.58 -11.64 44.52
CA LYS A 508 10.97 -12.05 44.70
C LYS A 508 11.72 -12.02 43.38
N ALA A 509 11.18 -12.60 42.31
CA ALA A 509 11.80 -12.58 40.98
C ALA A 509 12.03 -11.17 40.46
N LEU A 510 11.05 -10.27 40.59
CA LEU A 510 11.18 -8.86 40.20
C LEU A 510 12.26 -8.14 41.02
N LYS A 511 12.38 -8.44 42.31
CA LYS A 511 13.43 -7.87 43.15
C LYS A 511 14.82 -8.40 42.78
N ASP A 512 14.94 -9.70 42.51
CA ASP A 512 16.21 -10.40 42.33
C ASP A 512 16.78 -10.28 40.90
N ILE A 513 15.94 -10.03 39.88
CA ILE A 513 16.40 -9.86 38.49
C ILE A 513 17.38 -8.69 38.35
N ASP A 514 18.60 -8.95 37.89
CA ASP A 514 19.66 -7.95 37.81
C ASP A 514 19.72 -7.28 36.43
N TYR A 515 19.80 -5.95 36.41
CA TYR A 515 19.83 -5.17 35.17
C TYR A 515 21.07 -5.48 34.33
N GLU A 516 22.26 -5.46 34.91
CA GLU A 516 23.51 -5.54 34.14
C GLU A 516 23.70 -6.95 33.55
N SER A 517 23.36 -7.99 34.32
CA SER A 517 23.34 -9.37 33.84
C SER A 517 22.34 -9.58 32.70
N GLU A 518 21.09 -9.15 32.87
CA GLU A 518 20.05 -9.36 31.86
C GLU A 518 20.29 -8.52 30.60
N PHE A 519 20.86 -7.31 30.73
CA PHE A 519 21.24 -6.49 29.59
C PHE A 519 22.17 -7.24 28.63
N LEU A 520 23.19 -7.94 29.17
CA LEU A 520 24.12 -8.73 28.37
C LEU A 520 23.46 -9.94 27.71
N LYS A 521 22.53 -10.61 28.40
CA LYS A 521 21.78 -11.74 27.84
C LYS A 521 20.86 -11.31 26.70
N VAL A 522 20.08 -10.24 26.90
CA VAL A 522 19.19 -9.68 25.88
C VAL A 522 19.97 -9.21 24.67
N LYS A 523 21.10 -8.51 24.90
CA LYS A 523 22.01 -8.10 23.82
C LYS A 523 22.49 -9.31 23.03
N LYS A 524 23.01 -10.33 23.72
CA LYS A 524 23.49 -11.56 23.07
C LYS A 524 22.38 -12.26 22.28
N PHE A 525 21.20 -12.40 22.87
CA PHE A 525 20.05 -13.02 22.21
C PHE A 525 19.76 -12.35 20.87
N TRP A 526 19.61 -11.03 20.85
CA TRP A 526 19.30 -10.30 19.62
C TRP A 526 20.46 -10.29 18.62
N GLU A 527 21.71 -10.22 19.08
CA GLU A 527 22.89 -10.35 18.21
C GLU A 527 22.93 -11.72 17.53
N ASP A 528 22.68 -12.81 18.28
CA ASP A 528 22.64 -14.17 17.74
C ASP A 528 21.46 -14.34 16.77
N ARG A 529 20.27 -13.82 17.11
CA ARG A 529 19.09 -13.85 16.22
C ARG A 529 19.39 -13.13 14.92
N ILE A 530 20.00 -11.96 14.94
CA ILE A 530 20.34 -11.18 13.73
C ILE A 530 21.43 -11.86 12.91
N ALA A 531 22.47 -12.42 13.54
CA ALA A 531 23.61 -13.01 12.84
C ALA A 531 23.28 -14.33 12.12
N TYR A 532 22.19 -15.01 12.53
CA TYR A 532 21.78 -16.30 11.96
C TYR A 532 21.41 -16.21 10.47
N GLY A 533 20.62 -15.20 10.08
CA GLY A 533 20.08 -15.09 8.73
C GLY A 533 20.97 -14.32 7.75
N THR A 534 20.38 -14.00 6.59
CA THR A 534 21.00 -13.17 5.54
C THR A 534 21.60 -11.88 6.11
N GLN A 535 22.81 -11.53 5.70
CA GLN A 535 23.45 -10.25 6.01
C GLN A 535 23.65 -9.43 4.74
N ILE A 536 23.34 -8.13 4.78
CA ILE A 536 23.67 -7.17 3.71
C ILE A 536 24.63 -6.13 4.29
N ILE A 537 25.72 -5.87 3.59
CA ILE A 537 26.72 -4.88 3.94
C ILE A 537 26.93 -3.96 2.74
N THR A 538 26.64 -2.70 2.95
CA THR A 538 26.81 -1.61 1.98
C THR A 538 27.78 -0.55 2.55
N PRO A 539 28.30 0.36 1.72
CA PRO A 539 28.97 1.57 2.21
C PRO A 539 28.09 2.52 3.03
N ASN A 540 26.77 2.28 3.11
CA ASN A 540 25.83 3.08 3.88
C ASN A 540 25.46 2.39 5.21
N GLU A 541 25.99 2.90 6.31
CA GLU A 541 25.76 2.34 7.65
C GLU A 541 24.30 2.40 8.09
N VAL A 542 23.53 3.41 7.68
CA VAL A 542 22.11 3.55 8.02
C VAL A 542 21.32 2.38 7.45
N LEU A 543 21.54 2.02 6.18
CA LEU A 543 20.85 0.89 5.55
C LEU A 543 21.28 -0.45 6.16
N ASN A 544 22.56 -0.59 6.52
CA ASN A 544 23.05 -1.79 7.21
C ASN A 544 22.38 -1.96 8.57
N ASN A 545 22.24 -0.87 9.34
CA ASN A 545 21.58 -0.88 10.65
C ASN A 545 20.07 -1.12 10.51
N PHE A 546 19.42 -0.49 9.54
CA PHE A 546 17.99 -0.69 9.25
C PHE A 546 17.69 -2.15 8.88
N TYR A 547 18.48 -2.74 7.98
CA TYR A 547 18.29 -4.14 7.57
C TYR A 547 18.42 -5.13 8.75
N LYS A 548 19.33 -4.85 9.71
CA LYS A 548 19.48 -5.63 10.95
C LYS A 548 18.33 -5.39 11.93
N ALA A 549 17.96 -4.12 12.13
CA ALA A 549 16.90 -3.70 13.05
C ALA A 549 15.55 -4.31 12.68
N HIS A 550 15.22 -4.33 11.39
CA HIS A 550 13.92 -4.78 10.89
C HIS A 550 13.53 -6.20 11.35
N LEU A 551 14.48 -7.15 11.41
CA LEU A 551 14.21 -8.50 11.92
C LEU A 551 13.62 -8.45 13.34
N THR A 552 14.20 -7.61 14.21
CA THR A 552 13.73 -7.46 15.58
C THR A 552 12.36 -6.81 15.64
N HIS A 553 12.02 -5.93 14.68
CA HIS A 553 10.70 -5.31 14.61
C HIS A 553 9.61 -6.33 14.31
N MET A 554 9.86 -7.24 13.35
CA MET A 554 8.95 -8.35 13.05
C MET A 554 8.76 -9.26 14.27
N LEU A 555 9.86 -9.77 14.82
CA LEU A 555 9.82 -10.74 15.93
C LEU A 555 9.22 -10.17 17.22
N ILE A 556 9.44 -8.88 17.49
CA ILE A 556 8.79 -8.19 18.60
C ILE A 556 7.32 -8.00 18.27
N THR A 557 6.95 -7.53 17.07
CA THR A 557 5.56 -7.19 16.74
C THR A 557 4.63 -8.41 16.74
N ASP A 558 5.14 -9.55 16.29
CA ASP A 558 4.40 -10.81 16.27
C ASP A 558 3.93 -11.24 17.68
N ASP A 559 2.79 -11.92 17.73
CA ASP A 559 2.27 -12.54 18.96
C ASP A 559 2.27 -14.06 18.78
N ARG A 560 2.97 -14.81 19.65
CA ARG A 560 2.78 -16.27 19.73
C ARG A 560 1.37 -16.53 20.27
N GLU A 561 0.61 -17.36 19.59
CA GLU A 561 -0.75 -17.68 19.99
C GLU A 561 -0.76 -18.46 21.32
N VAL A 562 -1.68 -18.10 22.21
CA VAL A 562 -1.80 -18.75 23.53
C VAL A 562 -2.12 -20.24 23.36
N GLY A 563 -1.28 -21.08 23.96
CA GLY A 563 -1.46 -22.53 23.94
C GLY A 563 -1.10 -23.22 22.62
N SER A 564 -0.37 -22.55 21.72
CA SER A 564 0.11 -23.15 20.47
C SER A 564 1.49 -22.62 20.05
N ASP A 565 2.01 -23.17 18.96
CA ASP A 565 3.26 -22.73 18.31
C ASP A 565 3.01 -21.89 17.05
N ARG A 566 1.77 -21.44 16.82
CA ARG A 566 1.43 -20.52 15.73
C ARG A 566 1.71 -19.09 16.14
N TYR A 567 2.06 -18.25 15.18
CA TYR A 567 2.36 -16.84 15.40
C TYR A 567 1.44 -15.95 14.57
N ALA A 568 0.76 -15.02 15.24
CA ALA A 568 0.03 -13.95 14.59
C ALA A 568 1.05 -12.91 14.10
N SER A 569 1.34 -12.90 12.80
CA SER A 569 2.26 -11.91 12.25
C SER A 569 1.55 -10.57 12.07
N ARG A 570 1.74 -9.68 13.03
CA ARG A 570 1.05 -8.40 13.08
C ARG A 570 1.82 -7.33 12.31
N VAL A 571 1.12 -6.27 11.90
CA VAL A 571 1.68 -5.26 10.99
C VAL A 571 1.74 -3.87 11.59
N GLY A 572 1.58 -3.76 12.89
CA GLY A 572 1.77 -2.54 13.67
C GLY A 572 1.87 -2.88 15.15
N THR A 573 2.97 -2.51 15.81
CA THR A 573 3.32 -3.08 17.12
C THR A 573 2.24 -2.84 18.20
N PHE A 574 1.48 -1.74 18.10
CA PHE A 574 0.35 -1.48 18.98
C PHE A 574 -1.03 -1.45 18.29
N PRO A 575 -1.25 -0.67 17.21
CA PRO A 575 -2.62 -0.45 16.73
C PRO A 575 -3.18 -1.58 15.86
N TYR A 576 -2.32 -2.43 15.29
CA TYR A 576 -2.71 -3.33 14.20
C TYR A 576 -2.54 -4.81 14.55
N GLY A 577 -3.47 -5.60 14.02
CA GLY A 577 -3.48 -7.07 14.10
C GLY A 577 -2.88 -7.70 12.87
N VAL A 578 -3.49 -8.81 12.47
CA VAL A 578 -3.13 -9.56 11.26
C VAL A 578 -3.95 -9.05 10.09
N PHE A 579 -3.24 -8.49 9.11
CA PHE A 579 -3.76 -8.17 7.79
C PHE A 579 -3.04 -9.15 6.84
N PRO A 580 -3.67 -10.27 6.44
CA PRO A 580 -2.96 -11.38 5.81
C PRO A 580 -2.06 -11.01 4.63
N ASP A 581 -2.45 -10.04 3.79
CA ASP A 581 -1.60 -9.56 2.70
C ASP A 581 -0.30 -8.92 3.21
N GLU A 582 -0.41 -7.97 4.13
CA GLU A 582 0.73 -7.31 4.76
C GLU A 582 1.57 -8.27 5.61
N SER A 583 0.91 -9.17 6.36
CA SER A 583 1.57 -10.20 7.16
C SER A 583 2.42 -11.12 6.28
N VAL A 584 1.94 -11.48 5.10
CA VAL A 584 2.71 -12.30 4.14
C VAL A 584 3.94 -11.56 3.62
N MET A 585 3.92 -10.23 3.53
CA MET A 585 5.13 -9.45 3.18
C MET A 585 6.23 -9.68 4.23
N CYS A 586 5.89 -9.61 5.53
CA CYS A 586 6.80 -9.93 6.63
C CYS A 586 7.28 -11.39 6.60
N ILE A 587 6.35 -12.33 6.41
CA ILE A 587 6.66 -13.77 6.37
C ILE A 587 7.61 -14.10 5.20
N SER A 588 7.37 -13.52 4.02
CA SER A 588 8.25 -13.70 2.86
C SER A 588 9.65 -13.11 3.09
N ASP A 589 9.77 -12.09 3.94
CA ASP A 589 11.07 -11.54 4.34
C ASP A 589 11.84 -12.52 5.24
N LEU A 590 11.15 -13.20 6.17
CA LEU A 590 11.73 -14.30 6.95
C LEU A 590 12.23 -15.44 6.05
N ASP A 591 11.48 -15.80 5.01
CA ASP A 591 11.90 -16.80 4.01
C ASP A 591 13.19 -16.37 3.28
N ARG A 592 13.21 -15.15 2.75
CA ARG A 592 14.37 -14.55 2.05
C ARG A 592 15.61 -14.45 2.94
N ARG A 593 15.41 -14.33 4.25
CA ARG A 593 16.46 -14.27 5.27
C ARG A 593 16.94 -15.64 5.77
N GLY A 594 16.19 -16.71 5.53
CA GLY A 594 16.52 -18.07 6.00
C GLY A 594 15.91 -18.48 7.34
N TYR A 595 14.92 -17.75 7.85
CA TYR A 595 14.17 -18.09 9.07
C TYR A 595 12.98 -19.02 8.73
N LYS A 596 13.30 -20.20 8.21
CA LYS A 596 12.31 -21.17 7.70
C LYS A 596 11.22 -21.48 8.73
N LYS A 597 11.62 -21.86 9.94
CA LYS A 597 10.69 -22.30 10.99
C LYS A 597 9.79 -21.17 11.44
N GLU A 598 10.35 -19.97 11.54
CA GLU A 598 9.59 -18.77 11.89
C GLU A 598 8.52 -18.48 10.83
N ALA A 599 8.88 -18.53 9.55
CA ALA A 599 7.93 -18.36 8.45
C ALA A 599 6.84 -19.43 8.45
N GLU A 600 7.20 -20.72 8.57
CA GLU A 600 6.24 -21.83 8.65
C GLU A 600 5.25 -21.65 9.80
N ALA A 601 5.72 -21.26 10.99
CA ALA A 601 4.87 -21.06 12.17
C ALA A 601 3.84 -19.92 11.99
N ARG A 602 4.13 -18.96 11.10
CA ARG A 602 3.25 -17.83 10.78
C ARG A 602 2.28 -18.19 9.66
N LEU A 603 2.73 -18.91 8.64
CA LEU A 603 1.87 -19.46 7.59
C LEU A 603 0.84 -20.46 8.16
N GLU A 604 1.24 -21.24 9.17
CA GLU A 604 0.37 -22.20 9.84
C GLU A 604 -0.84 -21.53 10.51
N MET A 605 -0.75 -20.24 10.89
CA MET A 605 -1.90 -19.46 11.37
C MET A 605 -3.02 -19.42 10.32
N PHE A 606 -2.69 -19.08 9.07
CA PHE A 606 -3.67 -18.97 7.99
C PHE A 606 -4.20 -20.33 7.54
N ILE A 607 -3.35 -21.36 7.56
CA ILE A 607 -3.75 -22.73 7.22
C ILE A 607 -4.74 -23.26 8.27
N HIS A 608 -4.45 -23.04 9.56
CA HIS A 608 -5.27 -23.51 10.66
C HIS A 608 -6.65 -22.84 10.68
N TYR A 609 -6.69 -21.52 10.47
CA TYR A 609 -7.93 -20.73 10.52
C TYR A 609 -8.59 -20.52 9.14
N GLN A 610 -8.19 -21.29 8.11
CA GLN A 610 -8.78 -21.20 6.77
C GLN A 610 -10.31 -21.35 6.81
N GLY A 611 -11.01 -20.40 6.20
CA GLY A 611 -12.48 -20.38 6.10
C GLY A 611 -13.23 -20.12 7.40
N THR A 612 -12.55 -19.70 8.49
CA THR A 612 -13.23 -19.37 9.76
C THR A 612 -13.85 -17.98 9.78
N VAL A 613 -13.32 -17.06 8.96
CA VAL A 613 -13.84 -15.70 8.80
C VAL A 613 -13.95 -15.41 7.30
N GLY A 614 -15.09 -14.85 6.89
CA GLY A 614 -15.34 -14.50 5.49
C GLY A 614 -14.84 -13.11 5.13
N LEU A 615 -14.28 -12.98 3.93
CA LEU A 615 -13.97 -11.71 3.30
C LEU A 615 -15.25 -10.92 3.02
N PRO A 616 -15.26 -9.60 3.28
CA PRO A 616 -16.41 -8.76 2.99
C PRO A 616 -16.65 -8.63 1.48
N GLY A 617 -17.84 -9.01 1.04
CA GLY A 617 -18.21 -8.98 -0.35
C GLY A 617 -19.50 -9.72 -0.62
N THR A 618 -19.78 -9.91 -1.90
CA THR A 618 -20.93 -10.66 -2.41
C THR A 618 -20.60 -12.15 -2.63
N TYR A 619 -19.59 -12.66 -1.93
CA TYR A 619 -19.14 -14.05 -2.04
C TYR A 619 -20.19 -15.03 -1.52
N SER A 620 -20.31 -16.18 -2.18
CA SER A 620 -21.31 -17.20 -1.84
C SER A 620 -20.88 -18.13 -0.70
N SER A 621 -19.58 -18.26 -0.47
CA SER A 621 -19.01 -19.15 0.56
C SER A 621 -17.74 -18.58 1.17
N VAL A 622 -17.49 -18.96 2.43
CA VAL A 622 -16.23 -18.73 3.15
C VAL A 622 -15.26 -19.92 3.06
N GLU A 623 -15.72 -21.07 2.59
CA GLU A 623 -14.94 -22.30 2.53
C GLU A 623 -13.71 -22.12 1.63
N GLY A 624 -12.51 -22.32 2.18
CA GLY A 624 -11.24 -22.18 1.47
C GLY A 624 -10.62 -20.78 1.52
N GLN A 625 -11.33 -19.77 2.04
CA GLN A 625 -10.79 -18.42 2.14
C GLN A 625 -9.64 -18.31 3.14
N TYR A 626 -8.66 -17.47 2.81
CA TYR A 626 -7.55 -17.12 3.70
C TYR A 626 -7.77 -15.71 4.22
N TYR A 627 -8.38 -15.62 5.41
CA TYR A 627 -8.59 -14.36 6.11
C TYR A 627 -8.55 -14.52 7.63
N GLY A 628 -9.17 -15.57 8.17
CA GLY A 628 -9.18 -15.82 9.61
C GLY A 628 -7.78 -16.02 10.20
N ALA A 629 -7.58 -15.50 11.41
CA ALA A 629 -6.33 -15.57 12.17
C ALA A 629 -6.61 -15.68 13.68
N GLY A 630 -7.59 -16.48 14.09
CA GLY A 630 -7.84 -16.76 15.51
C GLY A 630 -8.31 -15.58 16.35
N GLY A 631 -8.95 -14.58 15.74
CA GLY A 631 -9.33 -13.34 16.41
C GLY A 631 -8.26 -12.25 16.36
N TYR A 632 -7.11 -12.51 15.71
CA TYR A 632 -6.11 -11.48 15.41
C TYR A 632 -6.42 -10.74 14.10
N GLU A 633 -7.28 -11.27 13.24
CA GLU A 633 -7.60 -10.65 11.96
C GLU A 633 -8.17 -9.23 12.12
N CYS A 634 -7.77 -8.36 11.19
CA CYS A 634 -8.16 -6.96 11.13
C CYS A 634 -8.67 -6.58 9.73
N ALA A 635 -9.57 -5.59 9.72
CA ALA A 635 -10.23 -5.04 8.54
C ALA A 635 -11.01 -6.06 7.69
N GLY A 636 -10.60 -6.29 6.44
CA GLY A 636 -11.38 -7.07 5.47
C GLY A 636 -10.92 -6.81 4.04
N TYR A 637 -9.61 -6.91 3.80
CA TYR A 637 -9.00 -6.63 2.50
C TYR A 637 -9.15 -7.85 1.59
N ASN A 638 -9.81 -7.72 0.44
CA ASN A 638 -10.06 -8.92 -0.38
C ASN A 638 -8.80 -9.44 -1.08
N LYS A 639 -7.77 -8.61 -1.22
CA LYS A 639 -6.43 -9.02 -1.69
C LYS A 639 -5.74 -10.04 -0.77
N ASN A 640 -6.16 -10.15 0.49
CA ASN A 640 -5.63 -11.12 1.47
C ASN A 640 -5.51 -12.53 0.90
N HIS A 641 -6.56 -13.02 0.24
CA HIS A 641 -6.59 -14.40 -0.26
C HIS A 641 -5.48 -14.67 -1.29
N GLY A 642 -5.31 -13.76 -2.24
CA GLY A 642 -4.27 -13.84 -3.26
C GLY A 642 -2.86 -13.78 -2.69
N TRP A 643 -2.63 -12.86 -1.75
CA TRP A 643 -1.33 -12.73 -1.10
C TRP A 643 -0.95 -13.96 -0.27
N VAL A 644 -1.88 -14.56 0.48
CA VAL A 644 -1.59 -15.80 1.23
C VAL A 644 -1.26 -16.95 0.29
N LEU A 645 -1.99 -17.13 -0.81
CA LEU A 645 -1.63 -18.11 -1.83
C LEU A 645 -0.25 -17.84 -2.43
N TRP A 646 0.08 -16.57 -2.72
CA TRP A 646 1.42 -16.23 -3.19
C TRP A 646 2.49 -16.61 -2.15
N GLY A 647 2.33 -16.23 -0.89
CA GLY A 647 3.28 -16.49 0.19
C GLY A 647 3.51 -17.99 0.45
N LEU A 648 2.46 -18.81 0.41
CA LEU A 648 2.59 -20.28 0.50
C LEU A 648 3.42 -20.85 -0.66
N GLY A 649 3.21 -20.34 -1.87
CA GLY A 649 4.01 -20.70 -3.04
C GLY A 649 5.47 -20.25 -2.92
N GLU A 650 5.71 -19.01 -2.48
CA GLU A 650 7.06 -18.48 -2.29
C GLU A 650 7.87 -19.28 -1.28
N HIS A 651 7.25 -19.63 -0.16
CA HIS A 651 7.88 -20.45 0.86
C HIS A 651 8.40 -21.77 0.24
N TYR A 652 7.56 -22.42 -0.59
CA TYR A 652 7.99 -23.59 -1.33
C TYR A 652 9.17 -23.28 -2.26
N TRP A 653 9.17 -22.20 -3.03
CA TRP A 653 10.26 -21.90 -3.95
C TRP A 653 11.59 -21.66 -3.24
N TYR A 654 11.59 -20.96 -2.09
CA TYR A 654 12.79 -20.71 -1.30
C TYR A 654 13.38 -21.97 -0.67
N TYR A 655 12.57 -22.96 -0.29
CA TYR A 655 13.04 -24.15 0.43
C TYR A 655 13.03 -25.45 -0.37
N ARG A 656 12.18 -25.55 -1.39
CA ARG A 656 11.86 -26.77 -2.16
C ARG A 656 11.46 -27.94 -1.25
N ASP A 657 10.79 -27.65 -0.15
CA ASP A 657 10.33 -28.65 0.81
C ASP A 657 9.03 -29.30 0.32
N LYS A 658 9.19 -30.45 -0.32
CA LYS A 658 8.06 -31.22 -0.88
C LYS A 658 7.17 -31.81 0.21
N ASP A 659 7.73 -32.19 1.35
CA ASP A 659 6.97 -32.82 2.42
C ASP A 659 6.07 -31.79 3.10
N TRP A 660 6.59 -30.58 3.33
CA TRP A 660 5.80 -29.46 3.81
C TRP A 660 4.68 -29.11 2.83
N LEU A 661 4.98 -28.96 1.52
CA LEU A 661 3.96 -28.60 0.54
C LEU A 661 2.88 -29.69 0.41
N ASN A 662 3.26 -30.97 0.41
CA ASN A 662 2.31 -32.09 0.39
C ASN A 662 1.37 -32.07 1.61
N ARG A 663 1.88 -31.74 2.81
CA ARG A 663 1.07 -31.64 4.02
C ARG A 663 -0.01 -30.56 3.91
N ILE A 664 0.34 -29.41 3.32
CA ILE A 664 -0.57 -28.26 3.25
C ILE A 664 -1.38 -28.18 1.94
N ALA A 665 -1.04 -29.00 0.93
CA ALA A 665 -1.70 -29.03 -0.37
C ALA A 665 -3.24 -29.11 -0.28
N PRO A 666 -3.87 -29.87 0.64
CA PRO A 666 -5.32 -29.87 0.78
C PRO A 666 -5.91 -28.47 1.10
N SER A 667 -5.20 -27.64 1.86
CA SER A 667 -5.61 -26.26 2.16
C SER A 667 -5.48 -25.38 0.91
N ILE A 668 -4.36 -25.48 0.18
CA ILE A 668 -4.13 -24.74 -1.06
C ILE A 668 -5.18 -25.10 -2.12
N VAL A 669 -5.47 -26.39 -2.31
CA VAL A 669 -6.48 -26.85 -3.28
C VAL A 669 -7.85 -26.26 -2.94
N LYS A 670 -8.28 -26.27 -1.67
CA LYS A 670 -9.55 -25.65 -1.25
C LYS A 670 -9.60 -24.15 -1.55
N ALA A 671 -8.50 -23.44 -1.32
CA ALA A 671 -8.38 -22.02 -1.65
C ALA A 671 -8.51 -21.77 -3.17
N CYS A 672 -7.82 -22.55 -3.99
CA CYS A 672 -7.93 -22.46 -5.45
C CYS A 672 -9.35 -22.77 -5.95
N GLU A 673 -10.00 -23.79 -5.38
CA GLU A 673 -11.38 -24.15 -5.70
C GLU A 673 -12.38 -23.06 -5.33
N TRP A 674 -12.12 -22.31 -4.25
CA TRP A 674 -12.94 -21.15 -3.90
C TRP A 674 -12.94 -20.10 -5.03
N ILE A 675 -11.75 -19.76 -5.58
CA ILE A 675 -11.63 -18.82 -6.71
C ILE A 675 -12.40 -19.34 -7.94
N ILE A 676 -12.23 -20.62 -8.27
CA ILE A 676 -12.90 -21.24 -9.43
C ILE A 676 -14.41 -21.19 -9.26
N LYS A 677 -14.95 -21.47 -8.07
CA LYS A 677 -16.39 -21.48 -7.79
C LYS A 677 -16.97 -20.06 -7.79
N GLU A 678 -16.36 -19.12 -7.07
CA GLU A 678 -16.86 -17.75 -6.96
C GLU A 678 -16.86 -17.03 -8.31
N SER A 679 -15.83 -17.27 -9.14
CA SER A 679 -15.75 -16.70 -10.49
C SER A 679 -16.84 -17.19 -11.46
N GLN A 680 -17.53 -18.30 -11.17
CA GLN A 680 -18.66 -18.72 -12.01
C GLN A 680 -19.84 -17.74 -11.94
N SER A 681 -20.02 -17.06 -10.81
CA SER A 681 -21.14 -16.13 -10.61
C SER A 681 -21.09 -14.92 -11.54
N THR A 682 -19.91 -14.59 -12.08
CA THR A 682 -19.68 -13.47 -12.99
C THR A 682 -19.62 -13.89 -14.45
N LYS A 683 -19.59 -15.20 -14.79
CA LYS A 683 -19.59 -15.71 -16.17
C LYS A 683 -20.94 -15.53 -16.87
N LYS A 684 -21.34 -14.27 -17.07
CA LYS A 684 -22.61 -13.84 -17.67
C LYS A 684 -22.39 -13.25 -19.06
N PHE A 685 -23.45 -13.30 -19.87
CA PHE A 685 -23.47 -12.69 -21.20
C PHE A 685 -24.43 -11.51 -21.21
N ASP A 686 -24.11 -10.49 -21.99
CA ASP A 686 -24.99 -9.36 -22.24
C ASP A 686 -26.14 -9.77 -23.19
N ALA A 687 -27.04 -8.82 -23.50
CA ALA A 687 -28.18 -9.05 -24.38
C ALA A 687 -27.78 -9.42 -25.83
N ASN A 688 -26.54 -9.14 -26.24
CA ASN A 688 -26.01 -9.44 -27.56
C ASN A 688 -25.23 -10.77 -27.58
N GLY A 689 -25.15 -11.48 -26.44
CA GLY A 689 -24.41 -12.73 -26.31
C GLY A 689 -22.90 -12.53 -26.13
N ASN A 690 -22.43 -11.31 -25.89
CA ASN A 690 -21.02 -11.05 -25.58
C ASN A 690 -20.77 -11.27 -24.08
N LYS A 691 -19.54 -11.64 -23.74
CA LYS A 691 -19.11 -11.69 -22.33
C LYS A 691 -19.21 -10.30 -21.71
N VAL A 692 -19.87 -10.17 -20.55
CA VAL A 692 -19.83 -8.91 -19.77
C VAL A 692 -18.41 -8.55 -19.36
N ILE A 693 -18.15 -7.30 -18.96
CA ILE A 693 -16.77 -6.86 -18.64
C ILE A 693 -16.21 -7.70 -17.47
N GLU A 694 -17.01 -7.98 -16.45
CA GLU A 694 -16.64 -8.78 -15.28
C GLU A 694 -16.61 -10.30 -15.51
N TYR A 695 -16.83 -10.80 -16.74
CA TYR A 695 -16.88 -12.23 -17.00
C TYR A 695 -15.62 -12.95 -16.49
N GLY A 696 -15.80 -13.87 -15.54
CA GLY A 696 -14.74 -14.68 -14.95
C GLY A 696 -13.97 -14.02 -13.81
N PHE A 697 -14.36 -12.82 -13.35
CA PHE A 697 -13.78 -12.17 -12.18
C PHE A 697 -14.33 -12.76 -10.88
N LEU A 698 -13.64 -12.53 -9.76
CA LEU A 698 -14.26 -12.68 -8.46
C LEU A 698 -15.48 -11.74 -8.31
N PRO A 699 -16.50 -12.11 -7.51
CA PRO A 699 -17.61 -11.22 -7.14
C PRO A 699 -17.13 -9.90 -6.55
N ALA A 700 -17.99 -8.88 -6.61
CA ALA A 700 -17.71 -7.58 -6.03
C ALA A 700 -17.52 -7.70 -4.51
N GLY A 701 -16.51 -7.01 -3.99
CA GLY A 701 -16.23 -6.96 -2.56
C GLY A 701 -15.31 -5.81 -2.19
N SER A 702 -14.97 -5.72 -0.91
CA SER A 702 -14.18 -4.62 -0.35
C SER A 702 -12.81 -4.48 -1.02
N LEU A 703 -12.32 -3.25 -1.14
CA LEU A 703 -10.95 -2.98 -1.58
C LEU A 703 -9.98 -3.22 -0.42
N GLU A 704 -10.05 -2.34 0.59
CA GLU A 704 -9.11 -2.26 1.70
C GLU A 704 -9.76 -1.49 2.88
N ASP A 705 -9.13 -0.42 3.36
CA ASP A 705 -9.68 0.56 4.31
C ASP A 705 -10.93 1.23 3.75
N VAL A 706 -10.95 1.38 2.43
CA VAL A 706 -12.15 1.68 1.66
C VAL A 706 -12.97 0.40 1.50
N ARG A 707 -14.16 0.41 2.11
CA ARG A 707 -15.07 -0.75 2.17
C ARG A 707 -16.16 -0.74 1.11
N ASP A 708 -15.90 -0.11 -0.03
CA ASP A 708 -16.81 -0.03 -1.17
C ASP A 708 -16.72 -1.34 -1.98
N TYR A 709 -17.86 -1.93 -2.37
CA TYR A 709 -17.85 -3.19 -3.12
C TYR A 709 -17.87 -2.99 -4.63
N TYR A 710 -16.77 -3.37 -5.27
CA TYR A 710 -16.62 -3.34 -6.73
C TYR A 710 -15.74 -4.49 -7.23
N PHE A 711 -15.63 -4.61 -8.56
CA PHE A 711 -14.67 -5.49 -9.23
C PHE A 711 -13.30 -4.82 -9.30
N TRP A 712 -12.59 -4.86 -8.18
CA TRP A 712 -11.31 -4.19 -8.00
C TRP A 712 -10.16 -4.88 -8.73
N LEU A 713 -9.28 -4.06 -9.32
CA LEU A 713 -8.04 -4.49 -9.94
C LEU A 713 -7.12 -5.13 -8.90
N ALA A 714 -6.89 -4.42 -7.80
CA ALA A 714 -5.98 -4.88 -6.74
C ALA A 714 -6.49 -6.07 -5.93
N THR A 715 -7.75 -6.50 -6.12
CA THR A 715 -8.22 -7.79 -5.60
C THR A 715 -7.95 -8.92 -6.59
N ASN A 716 -8.33 -8.73 -7.86
CA ASN A 716 -8.28 -9.81 -8.84
C ASN A 716 -6.85 -10.09 -9.33
N ALA A 717 -6.02 -9.06 -9.54
CA ALA A 717 -4.66 -9.24 -10.04
C ALA A 717 -3.75 -10.01 -9.04
N PRO A 718 -3.66 -9.63 -7.74
CA PRO A 718 -2.94 -10.44 -6.76
C PRO A 718 -3.54 -11.83 -6.53
N THR A 719 -4.85 -12.00 -6.69
CA THR A 719 -5.49 -13.32 -6.61
C THR A 719 -5.00 -14.25 -7.73
N TYR A 720 -4.95 -13.77 -8.98
CA TYR A 720 -4.37 -14.53 -10.09
C TYR A 720 -2.91 -14.87 -9.82
N TRP A 721 -2.13 -13.90 -9.35
CA TRP A 721 -0.72 -14.05 -9.07
C TRP A 721 -0.44 -15.15 -8.04
N GLY A 722 -1.14 -15.13 -6.91
CA GLY A 722 -1.02 -16.16 -5.88
C GLY A 722 -1.52 -17.53 -6.33
N PHE A 723 -2.66 -17.56 -7.04
CA PHE A 723 -3.22 -18.80 -7.58
C PHE A 723 -2.25 -19.49 -8.55
N LYS A 724 -1.71 -18.74 -9.52
CA LYS A 724 -0.69 -19.24 -10.46
C LYS A 724 0.56 -19.72 -9.73
N ASN A 725 1.03 -18.99 -8.70
CA ASN A 725 2.23 -19.36 -7.95
C ASN A 725 2.09 -20.72 -7.24
N CYS A 726 1.01 -20.91 -6.49
CA CYS A 726 0.72 -22.16 -5.81
C CYS A 726 0.47 -23.31 -6.80
N ALA A 727 -0.26 -23.07 -7.89
CA ALA A 727 -0.50 -24.10 -8.90
C ALA A 727 0.80 -24.60 -9.54
N LYS A 728 1.75 -23.70 -9.86
CA LYS A 728 3.10 -24.06 -10.32
C LYS A 728 3.86 -24.88 -9.27
N ALA A 729 3.77 -24.53 -7.99
CA ALA A 729 4.40 -25.30 -6.91
C ALA A 729 3.82 -26.72 -6.79
N LEU A 730 2.50 -26.86 -6.93
CA LEU A 730 1.82 -28.16 -6.96
C LEU A 730 2.23 -29.01 -8.17
N VAL A 731 2.43 -28.39 -9.34
CA VAL A 731 2.99 -29.08 -10.53
C VAL A 731 4.42 -29.57 -10.25
N ASP A 732 5.27 -28.73 -9.65
CA ASP A 732 6.68 -29.06 -9.37
C ASP A 732 6.85 -30.26 -8.42
N ILE A 733 5.91 -30.47 -7.48
CA ILE A 733 5.89 -31.66 -6.61
C ILE A 733 5.14 -32.86 -7.21
N GLY A 734 4.53 -32.71 -8.39
CA GLY A 734 3.75 -33.76 -9.05
C GLY A 734 2.38 -34.03 -8.42
N HIS A 735 1.75 -33.03 -7.79
CA HIS A 735 0.43 -33.17 -7.20
C HIS A 735 -0.65 -33.38 -8.30
N PRO A 736 -1.61 -34.32 -8.15
CA PRO A 736 -2.58 -34.67 -9.19
C PRO A 736 -3.44 -33.50 -9.71
N ASP A 737 -3.77 -32.54 -8.85
CA ASP A 737 -4.53 -31.35 -9.24
C ASP A 737 -3.69 -30.22 -9.86
N GLY A 738 -2.36 -30.30 -9.81
CA GLY A 738 -1.47 -29.20 -10.17
C GLY A 738 -1.72 -28.63 -11.56
N GLU A 739 -1.67 -29.49 -12.59
CA GLU A 739 -1.87 -29.10 -14.00
C GLU A 739 -3.26 -28.52 -14.26
N ARG A 740 -4.30 -29.12 -13.65
CA ARG A 740 -5.68 -28.64 -13.77
C ARG A 740 -5.84 -27.26 -13.16
N LEU A 741 -5.29 -27.06 -11.96
CA LEU A 741 -5.35 -25.78 -11.25
C LEU A 741 -4.53 -24.70 -11.97
N LEU A 742 -3.38 -25.05 -12.54
CA LEU A 742 -2.57 -24.11 -13.32
C LEU A 742 -3.35 -23.61 -14.54
N LYS A 743 -3.99 -24.52 -15.28
CA LYS A 743 -4.87 -24.15 -16.40
C LYS A 743 -6.03 -23.26 -15.98
N SER A 744 -6.65 -23.53 -14.82
CA SER A 744 -7.71 -22.68 -14.27
C SER A 744 -7.21 -21.30 -13.85
N ALA A 745 -6.00 -21.20 -13.31
CA ALA A 745 -5.37 -19.92 -12.99
C ALA A 745 -5.08 -19.11 -14.26
N GLU A 746 -4.60 -19.75 -15.33
CA GLU A 746 -4.40 -19.12 -16.64
C GLU A 746 -5.72 -18.58 -17.21
N GLU A 747 -6.79 -19.38 -17.23
CA GLU A 747 -8.12 -18.92 -17.67
C GLU A 747 -8.62 -17.73 -16.83
N PHE A 748 -8.37 -17.74 -15.52
CA PHE A 748 -8.71 -16.63 -14.64
C PHE A 748 -7.95 -15.36 -15.01
N GLY A 749 -6.63 -15.45 -15.23
CA GLY A 749 -5.79 -14.34 -15.68
C GLY A 749 -6.20 -13.76 -17.04
N GLU A 750 -6.51 -14.62 -18.01
CA GLU A 750 -7.01 -14.21 -19.34
C GLU A 750 -8.32 -13.42 -19.24
N ASN A 751 -9.24 -13.86 -18.36
CA ASN A 751 -10.49 -13.16 -18.13
C ASN A 751 -10.26 -11.79 -17.49
N ILE A 752 -9.34 -11.68 -16.52
CA ILE A 752 -8.98 -10.42 -15.85
C ILE A 752 -8.42 -9.40 -16.85
N ILE A 753 -7.40 -9.79 -17.61
CA ILE A 753 -6.75 -8.84 -18.52
C ILE A 753 -7.70 -8.42 -19.65
N ARG A 754 -8.59 -9.31 -20.12
CA ARG A 754 -9.67 -8.95 -21.06
C ARG A 754 -10.56 -7.86 -20.47
N GLY A 755 -11.03 -8.03 -19.24
CA GLY A 755 -11.91 -7.06 -18.57
C GLY A 755 -11.23 -5.70 -18.38
N PHE A 756 -9.96 -5.66 -17.96
CA PHE A 756 -9.23 -4.41 -17.77
C PHE A 756 -8.79 -3.73 -19.06
N ARG A 757 -8.51 -4.49 -20.13
CA ARG A 757 -8.28 -3.91 -21.46
C ARG A 757 -9.53 -3.24 -22.02
N GLU A 758 -10.70 -3.81 -21.78
CA GLU A 758 -11.98 -3.18 -22.09
C GLU A 758 -12.24 -1.96 -21.21
N ALA A 759 -11.99 -2.06 -19.89
CA ALA A 759 -12.09 -0.93 -18.97
C ALA A 759 -11.19 0.24 -19.37
N ARG A 760 -9.96 -0.04 -19.85
CA ARG A 760 -9.06 0.97 -20.41
C ARG A 760 -9.63 1.61 -21.67
N ILE A 761 -10.22 0.85 -22.59
CA ILE A 761 -10.80 1.41 -23.83
C ILE A 761 -11.91 2.41 -23.51
N ILE A 762 -12.78 2.12 -22.54
CA ILE A 762 -13.88 3.00 -22.13
C ILE A 762 -13.46 4.12 -21.16
N SER A 763 -12.23 4.06 -20.63
CA SER A 763 -11.63 5.11 -19.82
C SER A 763 -11.01 6.17 -20.73
N PRO A 764 -11.23 7.47 -20.48
CA PRO A 764 -10.53 8.51 -21.21
C PRO A 764 -9.02 8.37 -21.10
N VAL A 765 -8.30 8.62 -22.20
CA VAL A 765 -6.85 8.80 -22.20
C VAL A 765 -6.45 9.93 -21.25
N VAL A 766 -5.22 9.87 -20.73
CA VAL A 766 -4.71 10.84 -19.75
C VAL A 766 -3.52 11.60 -20.33
N LYS A 767 -3.51 12.91 -20.10
CA LYS A 767 -2.43 13.80 -20.55
C LYS A 767 -1.13 13.52 -19.79
N LEU A 768 -0.01 13.52 -20.49
CA LEU A 768 1.34 13.51 -19.93
C LEU A 768 1.96 14.92 -20.02
N ARG A 769 3.06 15.14 -19.29
CA ARG A 769 3.74 16.45 -19.22
C ARG A 769 4.44 16.86 -20.51
N ASP A 770 4.71 15.91 -21.41
CA ASP A 770 5.20 16.16 -22.75
C ASP A 770 4.09 16.64 -23.72
N GLY A 771 2.84 16.72 -23.26
CA GLY A 771 1.68 17.15 -24.05
C GLY A 771 1.02 16.02 -24.84
N THR A 772 1.56 14.79 -24.82
CA THR A 772 0.89 13.61 -25.38
C THR A 772 -0.15 13.06 -24.42
N TYR A 773 -0.95 12.10 -24.89
CA TYR A 773 -1.93 11.38 -24.11
C TYR A 773 -1.69 9.87 -24.23
N VAL A 774 -1.88 9.14 -23.12
CA VAL A 774 -1.76 7.68 -23.08
C VAL A 774 -3.04 7.01 -22.58
N PRO A 775 -3.34 5.77 -23.02
CA PRO A 775 -4.44 4.99 -22.46
C PRO A 775 -4.32 4.78 -20.95
N HIS A 776 -5.45 4.89 -20.26
CA HIS A 776 -5.54 4.81 -18.80
C HIS A 776 -6.25 3.53 -18.34
N PHE A 777 -5.64 2.79 -17.41
CA PHE A 777 -6.27 1.65 -16.75
C PHE A 777 -6.92 2.09 -15.43
N PRO A 778 -8.25 2.07 -15.30
CA PRO A 778 -8.91 2.46 -14.06
C PRO A 778 -8.76 1.38 -12.96
N PRO A 779 -8.90 1.75 -11.67
CA PRO A 779 -8.67 0.84 -10.55
C PRO A 779 -9.78 -0.21 -10.34
N ARG A 780 -10.91 -0.07 -11.05
CA ARG A 780 -12.02 -1.03 -11.05
C ARG A 780 -12.70 -1.06 -12.42
N LEU A 781 -13.42 -2.15 -12.68
CA LEU A 781 -14.29 -2.22 -13.86
C LEU A 781 -15.39 -1.14 -13.81
N TYR A 782 -15.88 -0.77 -15.00
CA TYR A 782 -16.92 0.24 -15.22
C TYR A 782 -16.58 1.66 -14.76
N ARG A 783 -15.41 1.90 -14.16
CA ARG A 783 -14.96 3.26 -13.85
C ARG A 783 -14.40 3.91 -15.12
N ARG A 784 -14.99 5.02 -15.54
CA ARG A 784 -14.53 5.78 -16.71
C ARG A 784 -13.74 7.01 -16.27
N GLY A 785 -12.41 6.86 -16.19
CA GLY A 785 -11.47 7.85 -15.65
C GLY A 785 -10.92 7.50 -14.27
N ARG A 786 -10.30 8.46 -13.57
CA ARG A 786 -9.66 8.26 -12.26
C ARG A 786 -10.64 7.93 -11.14
N GLY A 787 -10.40 6.93 -10.32
CA GLY A 787 -11.06 6.74 -9.02
C GLY A 787 -10.79 7.88 -8.04
N PHE A 788 -11.54 7.89 -6.94
CA PHE A 788 -11.39 8.92 -5.90
C PHE A 788 -10.20 8.60 -4.97
N GLY A 789 -9.25 9.53 -4.90
CA GLY A 789 -8.17 9.54 -3.91
C GLY A 789 -6.96 8.66 -4.21
N TRP A 790 -5.83 8.99 -3.58
CA TRP A 790 -4.54 8.34 -3.79
C TRP A 790 -4.56 6.83 -3.51
N LEU A 791 -5.37 6.38 -2.56
CA LEU A 791 -5.46 4.96 -2.18
C LEU A 791 -5.87 4.10 -3.39
N ARG A 792 -6.91 4.51 -4.11
CA ARG A 792 -7.46 3.76 -5.25
C ARG A 792 -6.56 3.84 -6.49
N GLU A 793 -5.87 4.96 -6.70
CA GLU A 793 -5.09 5.22 -7.92
C GLU A 793 -3.60 4.87 -7.83
N THR A 794 -2.96 5.09 -6.68
CA THR A 794 -1.50 4.87 -6.53
C THR A 794 -1.18 3.60 -5.77
N LEU A 795 -1.83 3.37 -4.62
CA LEU A 795 -1.58 2.18 -3.82
C LEU A 795 -2.23 0.96 -4.47
N GLU A 796 -3.52 1.07 -4.81
CA GLU A 796 -4.33 -0.04 -5.35
C GLU A 796 -4.60 0.06 -6.86
N GLY A 797 -3.75 0.81 -7.58
CA GLY A 797 -3.95 1.17 -8.98
C GLY A 797 -3.35 0.19 -10.01
N ALA A 798 -3.21 0.68 -11.24
CA ALA A 798 -2.86 -0.12 -12.41
C ALA A 798 -1.49 -0.79 -12.37
N ILE A 799 -0.56 -0.31 -11.53
CA ILE A 799 0.78 -0.91 -11.40
C ILE A 799 0.73 -2.38 -10.95
N HIS A 800 -0.36 -2.80 -10.29
CA HIS A 800 -0.59 -4.20 -9.92
C HIS A 800 -0.74 -5.14 -11.12
N LEU A 801 -1.15 -4.65 -12.29
CA LEU A 801 -1.20 -5.46 -13.51
C LEU A 801 0.21 -5.86 -13.97
N ILE A 802 1.18 -4.95 -13.84
CA ILE A 802 2.58 -5.26 -14.11
C ILE A 802 3.09 -6.20 -13.02
N ARG A 803 2.94 -5.81 -11.74
CA ARG A 803 3.47 -6.55 -10.59
C ARG A 803 2.99 -8.02 -10.52
N SER A 804 1.78 -8.28 -11.00
CA SER A 804 1.14 -9.61 -11.00
C SER A 804 1.37 -10.41 -12.30
N GLU A 805 2.28 -9.96 -13.18
CA GLU A 805 2.60 -10.59 -14.47
C GLU A 805 1.38 -10.72 -15.41
N LEU A 806 0.38 -9.84 -15.28
CA LEU A 806 -0.75 -9.76 -16.23
C LEU A 806 -0.42 -8.88 -17.44
N ILE A 807 0.47 -7.91 -17.25
CA ILE A 807 1.05 -7.07 -18.30
C ILE A 807 2.55 -7.28 -18.30
N GLU A 808 3.10 -7.53 -19.48
CA GLU A 808 4.54 -7.71 -19.66
C GLU A 808 5.29 -6.40 -19.35
N PRO A 809 6.36 -6.40 -18.53
CA PRO A 809 6.99 -5.17 -18.05
C PRO A 809 7.53 -4.26 -19.15
N LEU A 810 7.93 -4.81 -20.30
CA LEU A 810 8.47 -4.04 -21.45
C LEU A 810 7.39 -3.66 -22.50
N SER A 811 6.12 -3.96 -22.26
CA SER A 811 5.04 -3.60 -23.19
C SER A 811 4.72 -2.11 -23.22
N ASP A 812 4.02 -1.67 -24.25
CA ASP A 812 3.46 -0.30 -24.34
C ASP A 812 2.48 -0.06 -23.18
N GLU A 813 1.63 -1.05 -22.85
CA GLU A 813 0.68 -0.97 -21.74
C GLU A 813 1.39 -0.70 -20.40
N ALA A 814 2.51 -1.38 -20.14
CA ALA A 814 3.33 -1.12 -18.95
C ALA A 814 3.96 0.28 -18.99
N THR A 815 4.42 0.71 -20.16
CA THR A 815 5.02 2.04 -20.36
C THR A 815 4.01 3.16 -20.10
N TRP A 816 2.76 3.02 -20.55
CA TRP A 816 1.67 3.97 -20.25
C TRP A 816 1.45 4.09 -18.75
N ILE A 817 1.37 2.95 -18.05
CA ILE A 817 1.16 2.92 -16.60
C ILE A 817 2.30 3.63 -15.87
N VAL A 818 3.58 3.28 -16.12
CA VAL A 818 4.69 3.89 -15.36
C VAL A 818 4.86 5.38 -15.68
N LYS A 819 4.63 5.80 -16.93
CA LYS A 819 4.66 7.23 -17.29
C LYS A 819 3.58 8.02 -16.58
N ASP A 820 2.37 7.47 -16.53
CA ASP A 820 1.25 8.10 -15.86
C ASP A 820 1.47 8.23 -14.34
N TYR A 821 2.03 7.19 -13.71
CA TYR A 821 2.40 7.24 -12.29
C TYR A 821 3.41 8.35 -11.99
N GLU A 822 4.45 8.48 -12.80
CA GLU A 822 5.49 9.51 -12.63
C GLU A 822 4.99 10.94 -12.94
N ASP A 823 4.19 11.12 -13.98
CA ASP A 823 3.77 12.45 -14.44
C ASP A 823 2.57 13.02 -13.67
N ASN A 824 1.61 12.16 -13.31
CA ASN A 824 0.29 12.59 -12.84
C ASN A 824 -0.07 12.15 -11.43
N LEU A 825 0.55 11.09 -10.91
CA LEU A 825 0.10 10.48 -9.67
C LEU A 825 1.02 10.74 -8.48
N TYR A 826 2.32 10.42 -8.58
CA TYR A 826 3.23 10.53 -7.42
C TYR A 826 3.40 11.96 -6.92
N ILE A 827 3.46 12.93 -7.84
CA ILE A 827 3.49 14.36 -7.53
C ILE A 827 2.13 14.96 -7.92
N SER A 828 1.20 14.99 -6.96
CA SER A 828 -0.19 15.32 -7.23
C SER A 828 -0.92 15.82 -5.98
N ASP A 829 -1.73 16.86 -6.13
CA ASP A 829 -2.62 17.37 -5.07
C ASP A 829 -3.79 16.41 -4.76
N ARG A 830 -4.01 15.40 -5.61
CA ARG A 830 -5.12 14.44 -5.48
C ARG A 830 -4.67 13.01 -5.23
N TYR A 831 -3.48 12.64 -5.70
CA TYR A 831 -3.05 11.24 -5.72
C TYR A 831 -1.68 11.00 -5.08
N GLY A 832 -1.01 12.05 -4.59
CA GLY A 832 0.34 11.94 -4.06
C GLY A 832 0.70 13.09 -3.13
N TYR A 833 1.99 13.42 -3.09
CA TYR A 833 2.48 14.59 -2.38
C TYR A 833 2.57 15.78 -3.31
N SER A 834 2.00 16.91 -2.90
CA SER A 834 2.19 18.19 -3.59
C SER A 834 3.63 18.66 -3.44
N VAL A 835 4.18 19.24 -4.51
CA VAL A 835 5.52 19.82 -4.55
C VAL A 835 5.40 21.29 -4.92
N GLU A 836 5.90 22.20 -4.08
CA GLU A 836 5.74 23.65 -4.26
C GLU A 836 6.47 24.18 -5.51
N ASN A 837 7.70 23.73 -5.73
CA ASN A 837 8.50 24.09 -6.91
C ASN A 837 8.87 22.83 -7.68
N PHE A 838 8.03 22.49 -8.66
CA PHE A 838 8.23 21.30 -9.47
C PHE A 838 9.62 21.25 -10.11
N ASP A 839 10.06 22.32 -10.79
CA ASP A 839 11.34 22.33 -11.54
C ASP A 839 12.55 22.04 -10.65
N ARG A 840 12.49 22.43 -9.37
CA ARG A 840 13.55 22.19 -8.39
C ARG A 840 13.47 20.80 -7.77
N ASP A 841 12.27 20.37 -7.39
CA ASP A 841 12.10 19.32 -6.37
C ASP A 841 11.53 17.99 -6.93
N TRP A 842 11.07 17.95 -8.18
CA TRP A 842 10.40 16.76 -8.75
C TRP A 842 11.23 15.47 -8.63
N PHE A 843 12.55 15.56 -8.75
CA PHE A 843 13.42 14.39 -8.71
C PHE A 843 13.55 13.84 -7.28
N ASP A 844 13.64 14.70 -6.29
CA ASP A 844 13.96 14.33 -4.92
C ASP A 844 12.71 14.07 -4.05
N LEU A 845 11.55 14.65 -4.40
CA LEU A 845 10.30 14.54 -3.65
C LEU A 845 9.20 13.74 -4.37
N GLY A 846 9.57 12.90 -5.34
CA GLY A 846 8.63 12.05 -6.09
C GLY A 846 9.13 10.63 -6.34
N GLY A 847 8.32 9.85 -7.08
CA GLY A 847 8.61 8.45 -7.41
C GLY A 847 8.04 7.43 -6.44
N PHE A 848 7.10 7.81 -5.57
CA PHE A 848 6.50 6.96 -4.54
C PHE A 848 5.09 7.44 -4.15
N SER A 849 4.27 6.55 -3.59
CA SER A 849 2.91 6.83 -3.08
C SER A 849 2.91 7.40 -1.64
N MET A 850 1.75 7.87 -1.16
CA MET A 850 1.62 8.43 0.20
C MET A 850 1.84 7.40 1.33
N GLN A 851 1.66 6.12 1.05
CA GLN A 851 2.30 5.04 1.81
C GLN A 851 3.52 4.59 1.02
N SER A 852 4.68 5.13 1.37
CA SER A 852 5.82 5.10 0.46
C SER A 852 6.45 3.71 0.32
N ASN A 853 6.34 2.85 1.34
CA ASN A 853 7.03 1.56 1.37
C ASN A 853 6.12 0.33 1.34
N LEU A 854 4.79 0.45 1.23
CA LEU A 854 3.92 -0.74 1.24
C LEU A 854 3.94 -1.52 -0.08
N LEU A 855 3.77 -0.84 -1.22
CA LEU A 855 3.53 -1.53 -2.51
C LEU A 855 4.56 -1.19 -3.60
N CYS A 856 4.62 -2.09 -4.58
CA CYS A 856 5.80 -2.47 -5.36
C CYS A 856 6.20 -1.49 -6.49
N HIS A 857 6.22 -0.19 -6.23
CA HIS A 857 6.50 0.81 -7.26
C HIS A 857 7.89 0.68 -7.92
N THR A 858 8.89 0.18 -7.18
CA THR A 858 10.26 0.02 -7.70
C THR A 858 10.43 -1.21 -8.59
N ILE A 859 9.64 -2.26 -8.39
CA ILE A 859 9.82 -3.57 -9.04
C ILE A 859 9.66 -3.50 -10.56
N PRO A 860 8.65 -2.81 -11.13
CA PRO A 860 8.54 -2.60 -12.57
C PRO A 860 9.81 -2.01 -13.19
N TYR A 861 10.46 -1.05 -12.54
CA TYR A 861 11.70 -0.44 -13.03
C TYR A 861 12.87 -1.44 -13.06
N LEU A 862 12.98 -2.31 -12.05
CA LEU A 862 13.97 -3.40 -12.07
C LEU A 862 13.76 -4.34 -13.26
N TRP A 863 12.51 -4.76 -13.50
CA TRP A 863 12.17 -5.68 -14.59
C TRP A 863 12.37 -5.09 -15.98
N ARG A 864 12.38 -3.75 -16.08
CA ARG A 864 12.65 -3.00 -17.31
C ARG A 864 14.12 -2.67 -17.52
N ASP A 865 15.02 -3.08 -16.63
CA ASP A 865 16.45 -2.71 -16.62
C ASP A 865 16.67 -1.19 -16.47
N GLU A 866 15.90 -0.55 -15.60
CA GLU A 866 15.89 0.91 -15.36
C GLU A 866 16.42 1.26 -13.95
N PRO A 867 17.72 1.09 -13.68
CA PRO A 867 18.28 1.26 -12.34
C PRO A 867 18.15 2.70 -11.80
N LYS A 868 18.15 3.74 -12.64
CA LYS A 868 17.98 5.13 -12.18
C LYS A 868 16.60 5.35 -11.54
N HIS A 869 15.55 4.86 -12.19
CA HIS A 869 14.17 4.90 -11.69
C HIS A 869 14.02 4.06 -10.42
N PHE A 870 14.57 2.84 -10.43
CA PHE A 870 14.57 1.96 -9.25
C PHE A 870 15.21 2.64 -8.03
N LEU A 871 16.41 3.21 -8.21
CA LEU A 871 17.16 3.87 -7.12
C LEU A 871 16.45 5.14 -6.64
N ARG A 872 15.85 5.92 -7.55
CA ARG A 872 15.04 7.09 -7.19
C ARG A 872 13.84 6.70 -6.35
N GLY A 873 13.02 5.74 -6.81
CA GLY A 873 11.86 5.25 -6.07
C GLY A 873 12.27 4.73 -4.69
N TYR A 874 13.29 3.86 -4.63
CA TYR A 874 13.77 3.29 -3.37
C TYR A 874 14.23 4.32 -2.34
N PHE A 875 15.19 5.19 -2.70
CA PHE A 875 15.76 6.12 -1.73
C PHE A 875 14.79 7.19 -1.29
N ASN A 876 13.97 7.71 -2.21
CA ASN A 876 12.97 8.72 -1.88
C ASN A 876 11.86 8.13 -0.99
N ALA A 877 11.38 6.92 -1.31
CA ALA A 877 10.41 6.23 -0.46
C ALA A 877 10.97 5.90 0.94
N PHE A 878 12.22 5.44 1.03
CA PHE A 878 12.82 5.12 2.33
C PHE A 878 12.97 6.37 3.20
N THR A 879 13.56 7.44 2.67
CA THR A 879 13.84 8.65 3.44
C THR A 879 12.58 9.47 3.77
N SER A 880 11.49 9.32 3.00
CA SER A 880 10.22 9.99 3.29
C SER A 880 9.63 9.58 4.64
N VAL A 881 9.91 8.38 5.15
CA VAL A 881 9.32 7.84 6.38
C VAL A 881 10.33 7.28 7.39
N PHE A 882 11.64 7.38 7.14
CA PHE A 882 12.69 6.84 8.03
C PHE A 882 13.04 7.76 9.20
N TYR A 883 13.20 7.17 10.39
CA TYR A 883 13.52 7.85 11.65
C TYR A 883 14.79 7.24 12.27
N PRO A 884 15.92 7.98 12.26
CA PRO A 884 17.23 7.41 12.57
C PRO A 884 17.45 7.10 14.04
N ASP A 885 16.79 7.79 14.98
CA ASP A 885 17.00 7.58 16.42
C ASP A 885 16.44 6.24 16.92
N ILE A 886 15.34 5.78 16.30
CA ILE A 886 14.76 4.44 16.54
C ILE A 886 15.06 3.44 15.42
N CYS A 887 15.74 3.88 14.34
CA CYS A 887 16.11 3.07 13.18
C CYS A 887 14.92 2.30 12.58
N ALA A 888 13.82 3.01 12.32
CA ALA A 888 12.54 2.43 11.86
C ALA A 888 11.83 3.35 10.85
N CYS A 889 10.88 2.79 10.11
CA CYS A 889 9.97 3.54 9.24
C CYS A 889 8.58 3.67 9.87
N VAL A 890 7.93 4.81 9.65
CA VAL A 890 6.49 4.97 9.86
C VAL A 890 5.72 4.52 8.63
N GLU A 891 4.44 4.18 8.81
CA GLU A 891 3.52 3.87 7.72
C GLU A 891 3.32 5.04 6.75
N HIS A 892 2.95 6.23 7.26
CA HIS A 892 2.75 7.41 6.41
C HIS A 892 3.39 8.66 6.98
N ALA A 893 3.99 9.46 6.11
CA ALA A 893 4.32 10.86 6.39
C ALA A 893 3.12 11.75 6.03
N LEU A 894 2.20 11.96 6.98
CA LEU A 894 0.93 12.66 6.74
C LEU A 894 0.62 13.72 7.79
N PRO A 895 0.04 14.88 7.39
CA PRO A 895 -0.40 15.21 6.01
C PRO A 895 0.73 15.66 5.08
N THR A 896 1.93 15.95 5.59
CA THR A 896 3.10 16.35 4.79
C THR A 896 4.29 15.42 5.04
N LEU A 897 5.30 15.47 4.19
CA LEU A 897 6.56 14.71 4.32
C LEU A 897 7.33 14.99 5.63
N ALA A 898 6.97 16.03 6.39
CA ALA A 898 7.55 16.37 7.68
C ALA A 898 6.80 15.75 8.88
N ASP A 899 5.62 15.19 8.65
CA ASP A 899 4.72 14.63 9.66
C ASP A 899 4.78 13.09 9.70
N ALA A 900 4.02 12.46 10.60
CA ALA A 900 3.91 11.01 10.76
C ALA A 900 2.58 10.61 11.41
N ASN A 901 2.01 9.46 11.02
CA ASN A 901 0.76 8.93 11.60
C ASN A 901 0.96 8.14 12.92
N ASN A 902 2.19 8.00 13.41
CA ASN A 902 2.58 7.36 14.68
C ASN A 902 2.36 5.84 14.79
N VAL A 903 2.35 5.12 13.68
CA VAL A 903 2.40 3.64 13.71
C VAL A 903 3.87 3.18 13.76
N TRP A 904 4.29 2.72 14.94
CA TRP A 904 5.65 2.22 15.18
C TRP A 904 5.61 0.84 15.87
N PHE A 905 6.34 -0.16 15.39
CA PHE A 905 6.93 -0.25 14.05
C PHE A 905 5.84 -0.51 13.00
N LYS A 906 6.13 -0.23 11.73
CA LYS A 906 5.31 -0.69 10.58
C LYS A 906 6.11 -1.76 9.81
N PRO A 907 6.13 -3.01 10.28
CA PRO A 907 7.02 -4.04 9.75
C PRO A 907 6.70 -4.45 8.30
N SER A 908 5.46 -4.34 7.81
CA SER A 908 5.13 -4.67 6.42
C SER A 908 5.79 -3.72 5.41
N ASP A 909 5.70 -2.40 5.64
CA ASP A 909 6.43 -1.38 4.87
C ASP A 909 7.95 -1.59 4.93
N GLU A 910 8.48 -1.89 6.10
CA GLU A 910 9.91 -2.15 6.26
C GLU A 910 10.37 -3.45 5.58
N ALA A 911 9.52 -4.50 5.57
CA ALA A 911 9.79 -5.77 4.89
C ALA A 911 9.91 -5.58 3.37
N GLN A 912 9.12 -4.67 2.82
CA GLN A 912 9.18 -4.30 1.41
C GLN A 912 10.40 -3.42 1.11
N SER A 913 10.73 -2.46 1.97
CA SER A 913 11.95 -1.67 1.81
C SER A 913 13.21 -2.55 1.88
N THR A 914 13.27 -3.50 2.83
CA THR A 914 14.37 -4.46 2.91
C THR A 914 14.38 -5.46 1.75
N TYR A 915 13.22 -5.79 1.18
CA TYR A 915 13.13 -6.54 -0.07
C TYR A 915 13.74 -5.78 -1.24
N TRP A 916 13.39 -4.51 -1.42
CA TRP A 916 13.96 -3.68 -2.50
C TRP A 916 15.46 -3.50 -2.34
N LEU A 917 15.96 -3.35 -1.11
CA LEU A 917 17.40 -3.38 -0.83
C LEU A 917 18.03 -4.70 -1.28
N ARG A 918 17.41 -5.84 -0.94
CA ARG A 918 17.87 -7.17 -1.40
C ARG A 918 17.87 -7.26 -2.94
N LEU A 919 16.86 -6.72 -3.62
CA LEU A 919 16.76 -6.77 -5.08
C LEU A 919 17.91 -6.06 -5.81
N MET A 920 18.58 -5.09 -5.18
CA MET A 920 19.82 -4.52 -5.73
C MET A 920 20.93 -5.59 -5.85
N PHE A 921 20.94 -6.55 -4.92
CA PHE A 921 21.94 -7.61 -4.83
C PHE A 921 21.52 -8.90 -5.54
N ILE A 922 20.31 -9.39 -5.30
CA ILE A 922 19.80 -10.68 -5.76
C ILE A 922 18.36 -10.54 -6.22
N TYR A 923 18.10 -10.96 -7.46
CA TYR A 923 16.77 -11.06 -8.04
C TYR A 923 16.60 -12.37 -8.81
N GLU A 924 15.66 -13.19 -8.35
CA GLU A 924 15.22 -14.42 -9.00
C GLU A 924 14.19 -14.12 -10.09
N ASN A 925 14.50 -14.48 -11.33
CA ASN A 925 13.59 -14.34 -12.47
C ASN A 925 13.29 -15.71 -13.08
N GLY A 926 12.25 -16.38 -12.58
CA GLY A 926 11.96 -17.76 -12.94
C GLY A 926 13.15 -18.68 -12.59
N ASN A 927 13.78 -19.26 -13.62
CA ASN A 927 14.95 -20.13 -13.47
C ASN A 927 16.30 -19.39 -13.60
N GLU A 928 16.29 -18.07 -13.82
CA GLU A 928 17.51 -17.25 -13.86
C GLU A 928 17.77 -16.58 -12.51
N LEU A 929 19.05 -16.41 -12.19
CA LEU A 929 19.53 -15.73 -10.99
C LEU A 929 20.32 -14.48 -11.38
N ASN A 930 19.79 -13.31 -11.03
CA ASN A 930 20.39 -12.01 -11.37
C ASN A 930 21.07 -11.39 -10.15
N LEU A 931 22.33 -10.96 -10.32
CA LEU A 931 23.19 -10.49 -9.25
C LEU A 931 23.71 -9.08 -9.54
N GLY A 932 23.50 -8.14 -8.62
CA GLY A 932 24.04 -6.78 -8.69
C GLY A 932 23.33 -5.84 -9.67
N MET A 933 22.08 -6.14 -10.06
CA MET A 933 21.37 -5.46 -11.16
C MET A 933 21.18 -3.96 -10.96
N CYS A 934 20.93 -3.55 -9.72
CA CYS A 934 20.63 -2.15 -9.34
C CYS A 934 21.51 -1.65 -8.18
N LEU A 935 22.73 -2.19 -8.01
CA LEU A 935 23.67 -1.62 -7.03
C LEU A 935 24.01 -0.16 -7.41
N PRO A 936 23.88 0.82 -6.51
CA PRO A 936 24.29 2.20 -6.77
C PRO A 936 25.73 2.26 -7.27
N ARG A 937 25.96 3.02 -8.36
CA ARG A 937 27.31 3.23 -8.90
C ARG A 937 28.27 3.81 -7.86
N GLU A 938 27.76 4.67 -6.97
CA GLU A 938 28.54 5.22 -5.85
C GLU A 938 29.04 4.15 -4.86
N TRP A 939 28.42 2.96 -4.78
CA TRP A 939 28.87 1.88 -3.91
C TRP A 939 30.01 1.07 -4.51
N LEU A 940 30.30 1.28 -5.79
CA LEU A 940 31.37 0.66 -6.54
C LEU A 940 32.49 1.66 -6.87
N GLU A 941 32.57 2.81 -6.19
CA GLU A 941 33.74 3.68 -6.23
C GLU A 941 35.00 2.98 -5.72
N ASP A 942 36.18 3.49 -6.10
CA ASP A 942 37.47 2.89 -5.75
C ASP A 942 37.60 2.65 -4.24
N GLY A 943 38.04 1.45 -3.87
CA GLY A 943 38.23 1.04 -2.48
C GLY A 943 36.95 0.64 -1.74
N LYS A 944 35.75 0.85 -2.31
CA LYS A 944 34.49 0.40 -1.71
C LYS A 944 34.22 -1.07 -2.00
N SER A 945 33.33 -1.64 -1.18
CA SER A 945 32.84 -3.00 -1.35
C SER A 945 31.39 -3.12 -0.91
N VAL A 946 30.68 -4.07 -1.52
CA VAL A 946 29.36 -4.51 -1.10
C VAL A 946 29.39 -6.02 -0.87
N GLU A 947 28.58 -6.51 0.06
CA GLU A 947 28.57 -7.93 0.41
C GLU A 947 27.17 -8.38 0.83
N ILE A 948 26.79 -9.57 0.38
CA ILE A 948 25.60 -10.28 0.85
C ILE A 948 25.99 -11.70 1.25
N LYS A 949 25.57 -12.14 2.45
CA LYS A 949 25.91 -13.46 3.03
C LYS A 949 24.65 -14.23 3.37
N ASN A 950 24.74 -15.56 3.32
CA ASN A 950 23.71 -16.50 3.78
C ASN A 950 22.32 -16.24 3.14
N ALA A 951 22.29 -15.66 1.95
CA ALA A 951 21.06 -15.30 1.27
C ALA A 951 20.33 -16.55 0.78
N LYS A 952 19.06 -16.72 1.16
CA LYS A 952 18.22 -17.75 0.56
C LYS A 952 17.70 -17.27 -0.79
N THR A 953 17.72 -18.20 -1.75
CA THR A 953 17.18 -18.03 -3.09
C THR A 953 16.35 -19.25 -3.48
N TYR A 954 15.67 -19.18 -4.63
CA TYR A 954 14.98 -20.34 -5.21
C TYR A 954 15.93 -21.52 -5.53
N PHE A 955 17.24 -21.27 -5.57
CA PHE A 955 18.30 -22.22 -5.94
C PHE A 955 19.08 -22.78 -4.74
N GLY A 956 18.84 -22.24 -3.55
CA GLY A 956 19.56 -22.56 -2.32
C GLY A 956 20.20 -21.33 -1.67
N GLU A 957 20.98 -21.58 -0.62
CA GLU A 957 21.75 -20.52 0.04
C GLU A 957 22.94 -20.09 -0.80
N MET A 958 23.23 -18.79 -0.84
CA MET A 958 24.38 -18.23 -1.54
C MET A 958 24.91 -16.97 -0.85
N GLY A 959 26.02 -16.45 -1.35
CA GLY A 959 26.53 -15.15 -0.96
C GLY A 959 27.61 -14.66 -1.91
N PHE A 960 27.85 -13.36 -1.94
CA PHE A 960 28.96 -12.80 -2.70
C PHE A 960 29.49 -11.51 -2.08
N LYS A 961 30.74 -11.20 -2.41
CA LYS A 961 31.36 -9.90 -2.13
C LYS A 961 31.88 -9.30 -3.41
N ILE A 962 31.53 -8.04 -3.68
CA ILE A 962 32.11 -7.26 -4.76
C ILE A 962 33.11 -6.28 -4.15
N LYS A 963 34.33 -6.26 -4.68
CA LYS A 963 35.36 -5.28 -4.36
C LYS A 963 35.67 -4.45 -5.60
N SER A 964 35.61 -3.13 -5.44
CA SER A 964 35.94 -2.19 -6.50
C SER A 964 37.35 -1.65 -6.35
N GLU A 965 38.16 -1.77 -7.40
CA GLU A 965 39.55 -1.34 -7.49
C GLU A 965 39.74 -0.55 -8.81
N ILE A 966 38.87 0.45 -9.04
CA ILE A 966 38.80 1.23 -10.28
C ILE A 966 40.12 1.93 -10.61
N ASN A 967 40.92 2.31 -9.61
CA ASN A 967 42.26 2.87 -9.85
C ASN A 967 43.24 1.86 -10.46
N ASN A 968 42.91 0.56 -10.41
CA ASN A 968 43.60 -0.52 -11.11
C ASN A 968 42.77 -1.04 -12.30
N ASP A 969 41.82 -0.24 -12.80
CA ASP A 969 40.86 -0.57 -13.88
C ASP A 969 40.15 -1.92 -13.67
N LYS A 970 39.75 -2.23 -12.43
CA LYS A 970 39.26 -3.56 -12.03
C LYS A 970 38.07 -3.51 -11.08
N ILE A 971 37.07 -4.37 -11.33
CA ILE A 971 36.04 -4.76 -10.34
C ILE A 971 36.05 -6.28 -10.23
N SER A 972 35.94 -6.81 -9.00
CA SER A 972 35.95 -8.25 -8.76
C SER A 972 34.80 -8.70 -7.85
N MET A 973 34.28 -9.89 -8.09
CA MET A 973 33.32 -10.58 -7.24
C MET A 973 33.90 -11.93 -6.80
N PHE A 974 33.80 -12.21 -5.50
CA PHE A 974 33.90 -13.57 -5.00
C PHE A 974 32.50 -14.10 -4.73
N LEU A 975 32.06 -15.09 -5.52
CA LEU A 975 30.73 -15.66 -5.49
C LEU A 975 30.77 -17.06 -4.89
N ASN A 976 30.00 -17.30 -3.83
CA ASN A 976 29.63 -18.64 -3.39
C ASN A 976 28.25 -18.98 -3.99
N PRO A 977 28.19 -19.78 -5.07
CA PRO A 977 26.94 -20.01 -5.80
C PRO A 977 25.98 -20.90 -5.00
N PRO A 978 24.67 -20.84 -5.26
CA PRO A 978 23.72 -21.77 -4.67
C PRO A 978 23.88 -23.18 -5.26
N ILE A 979 23.75 -24.21 -4.41
CA ILE A 979 24.04 -25.61 -4.77
C ILE A 979 22.87 -26.58 -4.62
N ARG A 980 21.70 -26.16 -4.12
CA ARG A 980 20.56 -27.09 -3.93
C ARG A 980 19.98 -27.53 -5.27
N ASN A 981 19.73 -26.56 -6.15
CA ASN A 981 19.30 -26.77 -7.52
C ASN A 981 19.95 -25.69 -8.38
N SER A 982 20.56 -26.06 -9.50
CA SER A 982 21.29 -25.09 -10.34
C SER A 982 20.31 -24.16 -11.07
N PRO A 983 20.56 -22.84 -11.09
CA PRO A 983 19.86 -21.93 -11.99
C PRO A 983 20.28 -22.20 -13.44
N ASP A 984 19.36 -21.95 -14.38
CA ASP A 984 19.62 -22.09 -15.83
C ASP A 984 20.70 -21.11 -16.30
N ARG A 985 20.76 -19.95 -15.63
CA ARG A 985 21.73 -18.88 -15.87
C ARG A 985 21.95 -18.04 -14.62
N ILE A 986 23.19 -17.62 -14.40
CA ILE A 986 23.56 -16.60 -13.40
C ILE A 986 24.04 -15.37 -14.17
N ASN A 987 23.33 -14.25 -14.01
CA ASN A 987 23.64 -12.98 -14.65
C ASN A 987 24.29 -12.06 -13.59
N VAL A 988 25.56 -11.68 -13.80
CA VAL A 988 26.29 -10.78 -12.87
C VAL A 988 26.48 -9.43 -13.53
N ARG A 989 26.08 -8.35 -12.85
CA ARG A 989 26.28 -6.98 -13.33
C ARG A 989 27.34 -6.24 -12.53
N PHE A 990 28.29 -5.61 -13.21
CA PHE A 990 29.26 -4.69 -12.60
C PHE A 990 29.07 -3.27 -13.12
N ARG A 991 28.39 -2.45 -12.31
CA ARG A 991 28.01 -1.07 -12.67
C ARG A 991 29.16 -0.12 -12.39
N HIS A 992 30.06 0.06 -13.37
CA HIS A 992 31.25 0.91 -13.20
C HIS A 992 30.85 2.35 -12.82
N PRO A 993 31.49 3.04 -11.86
CA PRO A 993 31.02 4.34 -11.37
C PRO A 993 30.89 5.42 -12.44
N GLN A 994 31.80 5.40 -13.43
CA GLN A 994 31.78 6.30 -14.60
C GLN A 994 31.23 5.67 -15.89
N GLU A 995 30.46 4.57 -15.79
CA GLU A 995 29.83 3.89 -16.94
C GLU A 995 30.82 3.40 -18.01
N LYS A 996 32.07 3.14 -17.64
CA LYS A 996 33.06 2.58 -18.58
C LYS A 996 32.62 1.17 -19.00
N PRO A 997 32.70 0.81 -20.29
CA PRO A 997 32.37 -0.52 -20.76
C PRO A 997 33.40 -1.54 -20.28
N ILE A 998 32.94 -2.77 -20.01
CA ILE A 998 33.83 -3.89 -19.70
C ILE A 998 34.69 -4.19 -20.94
N LYS A 999 36.02 -4.22 -20.79
CA LYS A 999 36.95 -4.59 -21.86
C LYS A 999 37.27 -6.09 -21.87
N LYS A 1000 37.37 -6.69 -20.69
CA LYS A 1000 37.76 -8.09 -20.52
C LYS A 1000 37.16 -8.67 -19.24
N VAL A 1001 36.80 -9.94 -19.26
CA VAL A 1001 36.34 -10.69 -18.09
C VAL A 1001 37.25 -11.88 -17.84
N LEU A 1002 37.59 -12.14 -16.58
CA LEU A 1002 38.24 -13.35 -16.11
C LEU A 1002 37.30 -14.09 -15.15
N VAL A 1003 37.20 -15.41 -15.29
CA VAL A 1003 36.51 -16.31 -14.36
C VAL A 1003 37.54 -17.32 -13.86
N ASN A 1004 37.82 -17.31 -12.56
CA ASN A 1004 38.89 -18.09 -11.93
C ASN A 1004 40.26 -17.93 -12.62
N GLY A 1005 40.55 -16.71 -13.08
CA GLY A 1005 41.81 -16.37 -13.78
C GLY A 1005 41.82 -16.69 -15.27
N GLU A 1006 40.82 -17.40 -15.80
CA GLU A 1006 40.71 -17.72 -17.23
C GLU A 1006 39.83 -16.70 -17.96
N GLU A 1007 40.16 -16.40 -19.22
CA GLU A 1007 39.41 -15.43 -20.01
C GLU A 1007 38.01 -15.92 -20.36
N TRP A 1008 36.99 -15.07 -20.11
CA TRP A 1008 35.59 -15.40 -20.29
C TRP A 1008 34.97 -14.54 -21.39
N GLN A 1009 34.30 -15.19 -22.36
CA GLN A 1009 33.78 -14.53 -23.57
C GLN A 1009 32.28 -14.23 -23.49
N ASP A 1010 31.51 -14.89 -22.61
CA ASP A 1010 30.06 -14.70 -22.53
C ASP A 1010 29.72 -13.52 -21.60
N PHE A 1011 29.85 -12.30 -22.14
CA PHE A 1011 29.50 -11.06 -21.47
C PHE A 1011 29.00 -10.00 -22.46
N SER A 1012 28.29 -8.99 -21.95
CA SER A 1012 27.83 -7.82 -22.70
C SER A 1012 28.46 -6.56 -22.12
N ALA A 1013 29.44 -6.00 -22.83
CA ALA A 1013 30.09 -4.74 -22.45
C ALA A 1013 29.09 -3.58 -22.34
N LYS A 1014 28.12 -3.50 -23.27
CA LYS A 1014 27.09 -2.44 -23.31
C LYS A 1014 26.14 -2.52 -22.10
N LYS A 1015 25.76 -3.72 -21.68
CA LYS A 1015 24.83 -3.92 -20.55
C LYS A 1015 25.55 -4.05 -19.20
N GLU A 1016 26.88 -4.10 -19.22
CA GLU A 1016 27.72 -4.37 -18.05
C GLU A 1016 27.43 -5.75 -17.41
N LEU A 1017 27.00 -6.74 -18.21
CA LEU A 1017 26.55 -8.06 -17.75
C LEU A 1017 27.53 -9.17 -18.11
N ILE A 1018 27.72 -10.10 -17.20
CA ILE A 1018 28.52 -11.32 -17.35
C ILE A 1018 27.57 -12.50 -17.16
N PHE A 1019 27.67 -13.49 -18.04
CA PHE A 1019 26.75 -14.61 -18.09
C PHE A 1019 27.46 -15.90 -17.70
N LEU A 1020 26.96 -16.57 -16.67
CA LEU A 1020 27.57 -17.76 -16.07
C LEU A 1020 26.54 -18.90 -16.00
N LYS A 1021 27.02 -20.15 -16.01
CA LYS A 1021 26.19 -21.36 -15.93
C LYS A 1021 26.91 -22.44 -15.11
N ASN A 1022 26.15 -23.36 -14.53
CA ASN A 1022 26.65 -24.57 -13.87
C ASN A 1022 27.73 -24.32 -12.80
N LEU A 1023 27.64 -23.21 -12.06
CA LEU A 1023 28.57 -22.93 -10.97
C LEU A 1023 28.19 -23.74 -9.73
N VAL A 1024 29.11 -24.59 -9.27
CA VAL A 1024 28.96 -25.42 -8.05
C VAL A 1024 30.07 -25.19 -7.02
N ASN A 1025 31.11 -24.44 -7.40
CA ASN A 1025 32.24 -24.10 -6.53
C ASN A 1025 32.33 -22.59 -6.36
N PRO A 1026 32.91 -22.10 -5.25
CA PRO A 1026 33.26 -20.70 -5.11
C PRO A 1026 34.05 -20.20 -6.33
N THR A 1027 33.64 -19.07 -6.88
CA THR A 1027 34.10 -18.56 -8.16
C THR A 1027 34.54 -17.10 -8.02
N GLU A 1028 35.74 -16.78 -8.49
CA GLU A 1028 36.21 -15.40 -8.64
C GLU A 1028 35.87 -14.91 -10.06
N ILE A 1029 35.21 -13.75 -10.14
CA ILE A 1029 34.84 -13.09 -11.39
C ILE A 1029 35.51 -11.72 -11.38
N VAL A 1030 36.27 -11.38 -12.42
CA VAL A 1030 36.98 -10.11 -12.53
C VAL A 1030 36.63 -9.44 -13.84
N ALA A 1031 36.14 -8.20 -13.81
CA ALA A 1031 36.02 -7.35 -14.98
C ALA A 1031 37.13 -6.30 -15.00
N LEU A 1032 37.71 -6.11 -16.19
CA LEU A 1032 38.75 -5.13 -16.48
C LEU A 1032 38.22 -4.06 -17.43
N TYR A 1033 38.59 -2.80 -17.21
CA TYR A 1033 37.97 -1.61 -17.83
C TYR A 1033 38.91 -0.74 -18.65
#